data_AF-A0A1I7YT98-F1
#
_entry.id   AF-A0A1I7YT98-F1
#
_cell.length_a   1.000
_cell.length_b   1.000
_cell.length_c   1.000
_cell.angle_alpha   90.00
_cell.angle_beta   90.00
_cell.angle_gamma   90.00
#
_symmetry.space_group_name_H-M   'P 1'
#
loop_
_entity.id
_entity.type
_entity.pdbx_description
1 polymer ?
#
loop_
_entity_poly.entity_id
_entity_poly.type
_entity_poly.pdbx_seq_one_letter_code
_entity_poly.pdbx_strand_id
1 'polypeptide(L)'
;MLALFTISDAHVYAYSVILIAGSSYAYYDSISFLIWPLISFLFILPATNLLVNFGYVTANGPVLAFKQIAPITAGIGWALTWHVGERLYRQSLTAAQNLLYIVFSIRSRLDWALDCDHSYNNAYCKDFLDPNITFIHSQSSHQPDNNWPAQQFNKYCIRNVDISENISIWEPNSWYYGHTNNDSIFPSVPLFCANIIVWLLVFVITRRDENHAGRVISRLCLIVPWLIYVVLLVYHTFFEFSFKETTEIPVSPAEVQKFPYVFFSDVYGFFSVSLAFINYSVAFSGLIIYASSSTRSTGRPLNVPILCVLQMFIPMALYGLQHGCKGHLHTQQPAYNTYSGSDATTIFDTMGVCFATTSFGPLWAFLYYTATFLFNAIGPMAVFVLFLQNSIVEQFPSLESVKTYVSAAICACFALAASTLFTPMGTAFSTLFEYTTQSAVTQVLAFAAIMFLCGWHKLDRSMNSLVGNSSGSLVEFIIGHSSPIFSMMLFISVPMFLAVKYVSEFDLLFKGLDVQMHIEYAVRGLTPFDIVNNAFGHIIVFMPFAIIVNFAIYAIYHTIRVEKMPLGSIFKETVHFGSPNSLGQHSDDTPLVTSLFRRCWLRDHVMVALLFIFEALVAVCLVIFFATYTVFHKDPINPYRVLVIVVLLTLNVLSLMELKWLYSLWDSPYRMNFHIAVATMETAFVNAYLLMAAFNHADTTGYVALFIMMLHTFTRSILLSIAITIRSKVIQSRPSRTRDVTEIYDINNGLDDHADQRDDDSPIVYNLS
;
A
#
# COMPACT_ATOMS: atom_id res chain seq x y z
N MET A 1 -1.57 13.80 -19.46
CA MET A 1 -2.99 13.45 -19.71
C MET A 1 -3.34 13.40 -21.19
N LEU A 2 -3.08 14.44 -21.99
CA LEU A 2 -3.35 14.42 -23.44
C LEU A 2 -2.57 13.33 -24.22
N ALA A 3 -1.38 12.93 -23.76
CA ALA A 3 -0.62 11.82 -24.33
C ALA A 3 -1.29 10.44 -24.18
N LEU A 4 -2.30 10.27 -23.31
CA LEU A 4 -3.05 9.02 -23.20
C LEU A 4 -3.94 8.77 -24.44
N PHE A 5 -4.25 9.79 -25.24
CA PHE A 5 -5.11 9.66 -26.41
C PHE A 5 -4.43 9.01 -27.63
N THR A 6 -3.11 8.82 -27.61
CA THR A 6 -2.34 8.21 -28.72
C THR A 6 -1.88 6.79 -28.45
N ILE A 7 -2.26 6.21 -27.30
CA ILE A 7 -1.84 4.88 -26.84
C ILE A 7 -3.00 3.89 -27.01
N SER A 8 -2.73 2.60 -27.21
CA SER A 8 -3.76 1.56 -27.34
C SER A 8 -4.74 1.56 -26.15
N ASP A 9 -5.99 1.19 -26.38
CA ASP A 9 -7.06 1.17 -25.37
C ASP A 9 -6.70 0.38 -24.09
N ALA A 10 -5.97 -0.72 -24.20
CA ALA A 10 -5.53 -1.53 -23.05
C ALA A 10 -4.54 -0.79 -22.13
N HIS A 11 -3.62 -0.01 -22.72
CA HIS A 11 -2.73 0.83 -21.93
C HIS A 11 -3.49 1.99 -21.27
N VAL A 12 -4.42 2.62 -22.00
CA VAL A 12 -5.26 3.70 -21.42
C VAL A 12 -6.05 3.19 -20.23
N TYR A 13 -6.62 1.99 -20.34
CA TYR A 13 -7.28 1.30 -19.23
C TYR A 13 -6.33 1.10 -18.05
N ALA A 14 -5.19 0.47 -18.27
CA ALA A 14 -4.24 0.15 -17.21
C ALA A 14 -3.67 1.39 -16.52
N TYR A 15 -3.31 2.45 -17.26
CA TYR A 15 -2.94 3.74 -16.68
C TYR A 15 -4.06 4.33 -15.84
N SER A 16 -5.29 4.33 -16.34
CA SER A 16 -6.44 4.92 -15.64
C SER A 16 -6.78 4.16 -14.37
N VAL A 17 -6.73 2.83 -14.39
CA VAL A 17 -6.93 1.97 -13.23
C VAL A 17 -5.93 2.29 -12.13
N ILE A 18 -4.63 2.38 -12.47
CA ILE A 18 -3.59 2.67 -11.47
C ILE A 18 -3.70 4.10 -10.92
N LEU A 19 -4.00 5.08 -11.78
CA LEU A 19 -4.18 6.48 -11.36
C LEU A 19 -5.36 6.64 -10.41
N ILE A 20 -6.48 5.99 -10.72
CA ILE A 20 -7.69 6.05 -9.89
C ILE A 20 -7.54 5.22 -8.61
N ALA A 21 -6.85 4.08 -8.66
CA ALA A 21 -6.54 3.29 -7.47
C ALA A 21 -5.74 4.08 -6.40
N GLY A 22 -4.98 5.10 -6.82
CA GLY A 22 -4.25 6.00 -5.93
C GLY A 22 -5.05 7.20 -5.42
N SER A 23 -6.31 7.40 -5.83
CA SER A 23 -7.07 8.63 -5.52
C SER A 23 -7.23 8.90 -4.03
N SER A 24 -7.41 7.85 -3.23
CA SER A 24 -7.62 7.95 -1.78
C SER A 24 -6.40 8.49 -1.04
N TYR A 25 -5.23 8.45 -1.68
CA TYR A 25 -4.00 9.00 -1.14
C TYR A 25 -3.69 10.39 -1.69
N ALA A 26 -4.35 10.82 -2.77
CA ALA A 26 -4.12 12.14 -3.35
C ALA A 26 -4.46 13.29 -2.38
N TYR A 27 -5.43 13.08 -1.47
CA TYR A 27 -5.79 14.04 -0.42
C TYR A 27 -4.80 14.04 0.76
N TYR A 28 -4.16 12.90 1.06
CA TYR A 28 -3.05 12.86 2.01
C TYR A 28 -1.81 13.52 1.41
N ASP A 29 -1.59 13.28 0.11
CA ASP A 29 -0.49 13.87 -0.61
C ASP A 29 -0.58 15.40 -0.64
N SER A 30 -1.80 15.93 -0.82
CA SER A 30 -2.03 17.38 -0.86
C SER A 30 -1.84 18.11 0.46
N ILE A 31 -1.62 17.41 1.58
CA ILE A 31 -1.32 18.03 2.90
C ILE A 31 0.19 18.34 3.04
N SER A 32 1.04 17.79 2.17
CA SER A 32 2.51 17.93 2.27
C SER A 32 3.12 19.15 1.60
N PHE A 33 4.37 19.44 1.95
CA PHE A 33 5.19 20.39 1.18
C PHE A 33 5.36 19.97 -0.28
N LEU A 34 5.14 20.91 -1.21
CA LEU A 34 5.22 20.70 -2.67
C LEU A 34 6.52 20.05 -3.17
N ILE A 35 7.64 20.21 -2.46
CA ILE A 35 8.94 19.61 -2.81
C ILE A 35 8.94 18.09 -2.57
N TRP A 36 8.17 17.62 -1.60
CA TRP A 36 8.19 16.23 -1.16
C TRP A 36 7.65 15.23 -2.18
N PRO A 37 6.50 15.48 -2.87
CA PRO A 37 6.07 14.66 -4.00
C PRO A 37 7.18 14.42 -5.04
N LEU A 38 7.99 15.43 -5.34
CA LEU A 38 9.08 15.34 -6.33
C LEU A 38 10.24 14.45 -5.86
N ILE A 39 10.55 14.43 -4.56
CA ILE A 39 11.60 13.58 -3.98
C ILE A 39 11.11 12.15 -3.83
N SER A 40 9.87 11.94 -3.38
CA SER A 40 9.26 10.62 -3.20
C SER A 40 9.15 9.83 -4.50
N PHE A 41 9.07 10.51 -5.65
CA PHE A 41 9.15 9.89 -6.98
C PHE A 41 10.35 8.95 -7.13
N LEU A 42 11.52 9.37 -6.66
CA LEU A 42 12.75 8.56 -6.77
C LEU A 42 12.62 7.23 -6.01
N PHE A 43 11.85 7.21 -4.92
CA PHE A 43 11.71 6.04 -4.06
C PHE A 43 10.53 5.13 -4.44
N ILE A 44 9.47 5.68 -5.04
CA ILE A 44 8.29 4.91 -5.47
C ILE A 44 8.51 4.22 -6.82
N LEU A 45 9.30 4.83 -7.71
CA LEU A 45 9.59 4.32 -9.05
C LEU A 45 10.07 2.85 -9.06
N PRO A 46 11.06 2.43 -8.25
CA PRO A 46 11.58 1.07 -8.29
C PRO A 46 10.52 0.02 -7.89
N ALA A 47 9.73 0.31 -6.84
CA ALA A 47 8.66 -0.57 -6.39
C ALA A 47 7.54 -0.68 -7.43
N THR A 48 7.16 0.44 -8.04
CA THR A 48 6.15 0.46 -9.12
C THR A 48 6.63 -0.31 -10.34
N ASN A 49 7.90 -0.14 -10.73
CA ASN A 49 8.51 -0.88 -11.83
C ASN A 49 8.54 -2.39 -11.57
N LEU A 50 8.90 -2.81 -10.35
CA LEU A 50 8.87 -4.22 -9.96
C LEU A 50 7.48 -4.84 -10.19
N LEU A 51 6.43 -4.16 -9.72
CA LEU A 51 5.06 -4.69 -9.76
C LEU A 51 4.43 -4.63 -11.16
N VAL A 52 4.75 -3.59 -11.95
CA VAL A 52 4.37 -3.54 -13.37
C VAL A 52 5.01 -4.70 -14.12
N ASN A 53 6.31 -4.92 -13.96
CA ASN A 53 7.01 -6.02 -14.62
C ASN A 53 6.46 -7.37 -14.17
N PHE A 54 6.21 -7.54 -12.87
CA PHE A 54 5.61 -8.76 -12.33
C PHE A 54 4.24 -9.06 -12.94
N GLY A 55 3.31 -8.09 -12.94
CA GLY A 55 1.98 -8.27 -13.55
C GLY A 55 2.02 -8.55 -15.05
N TYR A 56 2.94 -7.90 -15.78
CA TYR A 56 3.12 -8.12 -17.21
C TYR A 56 3.62 -9.55 -17.50
N VAL A 57 4.59 -10.02 -16.72
CA VAL A 57 5.21 -11.36 -16.85
C VAL A 57 4.25 -12.47 -16.40
N THR A 58 3.39 -12.24 -15.41
CA THR A 58 2.43 -13.26 -14.95
C THR A 58 1.19 -13.35 -15.83
N ALA A 59 0.79 -12.26 -16.50
CA ALA A 59 -0.42 -12.16 -17.33
C ALA A 59 -1.75 -12.41 -16.59
N ASN A 60 -1.73 -12.54 -15.27
CA ASN A 60 -2.89 -12.91 -14.47
C ASN A 60 -3.06 -11.94 -13.30
N GLY A 61 -4.28 -11.89 -12.75
CA GLY A 61 -4.57 -11.18 -11.51
C GLY A 61 -3.74 -11.69 -10.32
N PRO A 62 -3.74 -10.95 -9.20
CA PRO A 62 -2.78 -11.16 -8.12
C PRO A 62 -2.89 -12.54 -7.45
N VAL A 63 -4.10 -13.09 -7.28
CA VAL A 63 -4.27 -14.40 -6.65
C VAL A 63 -3.57 -15.50 -7.46
N LEU A 64 -3.81 -15.53 -8.77
CA LEU A 64 -3.18 -16.52 -9.64
C LEU A 64 -1.70 -16.22 -9.85
N ALA A 65 -1.31 -14.95 -9.96
CA ALA A 65 0.09 -14.54 -10.07
C ALA A 65 0.94 -15.01 -8.87
N PHE A 66 0.44 -14.86 -7.64
CA PHE A 66 1.15 -15.37 -6.45
C PHE A 66 1.12 -16.89 -6.35
N LYS A 67 0.07 -17.57 -6.83
CA LYS A 67 0.03 -19.03 -6.94
C LYS A 67 1.02 -19.56 -7.99
N GLN A 68 1.31 -18.78 -9.04
CA GLN A 68 2.29 -19.10 -10.07
C GLN A 68 3.73 -19.07 -9.55
N ILE A 69 4.05 -18.10 -8.68
CA ILE A 69 5.36 -18.05 -7.99
C ILE A 69 5.57 -19.33 -7.19
N ALA A 70 4.63 -19.64 -6.29
CA ALA A 70 4.67 -20.82 -5.45
C ALA A 70 3.27 -21.12 -4.90
N PRO A 71 2.86 -22.38 -4.78
CA PRO A 71 1.59 -22.74 -4.13
C PRO A 71 1.41 -22.13 -2.74
N ILE A 72 2.49 -22.04 -1.94
CA ILE A 72 2.45 -21.47 -0.59
C ILE A 72 2.14 -19.97 -0.55
N THR A 73 2.45 -19.24 -1.62
CA THR A 73 2.26 -17.78 -1.68
C THR A 73 0.86 -17.39 -2.15
N ALA A 74 0.00 -18.33 -2.55
CA ALA A 74 -1.37 -18.04 -2.99
C ALA A 74 -2.18 -17.23 -1.96
N GLY A 75 -1.93 -17.45 -0.66
CA GLY A 75 -2.55 -16.68 0.42
C GLY A 75 -2.24 -15.18 0.41
N ILE A 76 -1.09 -14.77 -0.14
CA ILE A 76 -0.72 -13.35 -0.29
C ILE A 76 -1.70 -12.66 -1.24
N GLY A 77 -2.01 -13.26 -2.38
CA GLY A 77 -2.96 -12.69 -3.33
C GLY A 77 -4.38 -12.54 -2.75
N TRP A 78 -4.82 -13.49 -1.92
CA TRP A 78 -6.10 -13.38 -1.20
C TRP A 78 -6.08 -12.31 -0.10
N ALA A 79 -4.96 -12.14 0.61
CA ALA A 79 -4.80 -11.07 1.58
C ALA A 79 -4.81 -9.67 0.92
N LEU A 80 -4.19 -9.54 -0.27
CA LEU A 80 -4.31 -8.32 -1.07
C LEU A 80 -5.76 -8.08 -1.53
N THR A 81 -6.47 -9.14 -1.88
CA THR A 81 -7.90 -9.09 -2.24
C THR A 81 -8.76 -8.64 -1.07
N TRP A 82 -8.46 -9.12 0.13
CA TRP A 82 -9.09 -8.68 1.37
C TRP A 82 -8.87 -7.17 1.63
N HIS A 83 -7.64 -6.68 1.52
CA HIS A 83 -7.34 -5.26 1.69
C HIS A 83 -8.08 -4.35 0.70
N VAL A 84 -8.21 -4.77 -0.56
CA VAL A 84 -9.03 -4.02 -1.54
C VAL A 84 -10.52 -4.03 -1.13
N GLY A 85 -11.01 -5.14 -0.58
CA GLY A 85 -12.35 -5.23 0.01
C GLY A 85 -12.57 -4.27 1.18
N GLU A 86 -11.62 -4.20 2.13
CA GLU A 86 -11.68 -3.26 3.25
C GLU A 86 -11.71 -1.79 2.77
N ARG A 87 -10.89 -1.45 1.75
CA ARG A 87 -10.93 -0.12 1.12
C ARG A 87 -12.27 0.16 0.46
N LEU A 88 -12.83 -0.81 -0.26
CA LEU A 88 -14.14 -0.70 -0.91
C LEU A 88 -15.25 -0.46 0.12
N TYR A 89 -15.22 -1.17 1.24
CA TYR A 89 -16.14 -0.97 2.35
C TYR A 89 -16.09 0.47 2.86
N ARG A 90 -14.88 0.98 3.22
CA ARG A 90 -14.70 2.36 3.68
C ARG A 90 -15.16 3.42 2.68
N GLN A 91 -14.82 3.24 1.39
CA GLN A 91 -15.16 4.20 0.34
C GLN A 91 -16.67 4.41 0.15
N SER A 92 -17.49 3.44 0.57
CA SER A 92 -18.95 3.58 0.55
C SER A 92 -19.43 4.78 1.35
N LEU A 93 -18.76 5.08 2.47
CA LEU A 93 -19.12 6.19 3.33
C LEU A 93 -18.79 7.54 2.69
N THR A 94 -17.55 7.69 2.22
CA THR A 94 -17.09 8.88 1.50
C THR A 94 -17.94 9.14 0.26
N ALA A 95 -18.34 8.09 -0.46
CA ALA A 95 -19.19 8.20 -1.64
C ALA A 95 -20.60 8.70 -1.30
N ALA A 96 -21.24 8.12 -0.28
CA ALA A 96 -22.57 8.53 0.16
C ALA A 96 -22.59 9.98 0.65
N GLN A 97 -21.59 10.39 1.43
CA GLN A 97 -21.46 11.77 1.88
C GLN A 97 -21.26 12.74 0.70
N ASN A 98 -20.32 12.46 -0.20
CA ASN A 98 -20.10 13.34 -1.37
C ASN A 98 -21.37 13.49 -2.22
N LEU A 99 -22.13 12.40 -2.43
CA LEU A 99 -23.40 12.47 -3.15
C LEU A 99 -24.41 13.41 -2.47
N LEU A 100 -24.50 13.37 -1.14
CA LEU A 100 -25.35 14.28 -0.38
C LEU A 100 -24.87 15.74 -0.53
N TYR A 101 -23.57 16.00 -0.40
CA TYR A 101 -23.01 17.35 -0.56
C TYR A 101 -23.21 17.92 -1.98
N ILE A 102 -23.22 17.09 -3.03
CA ILE A 102 -23.63 17.51 -4.38
C ILE A 102 -25.07 18.02 -4.36
N VAL A 103 -26.00 17.26 -3.77
CA VAL A 103 -27.42 17.62 -3.69
C VAL A 103 -27.61 18.90 -2.87
N PHE A 104 -26.93 19.02 -1.73
CA PHE A 104 -27.00 20.21 -0.88
C PHE A 104 -26.33 21.45 -1.47
N SER A 105 -25.47 21.29 -2.47
CA SER A 105 -24.87 22.40 -3.22
C SER A 105 -25.81 23.00 -4.27
N ILE A 106 -26.94 22.35 -4.59
CA ILE A 106 -27.94 22.86 -5.56
C ILE A 106 -28.83 23.91 -4.87
N ARG A 107 -28.25 25.07 -4.56
CA ARG A 107 -28.89 26.20 -3.87
C ARG A 107 -28.30 27.52 -4.36
N SER A 108 -28.94 28.64 -4.01
CA SER A 108 -28.43 29.99 -4.31
C SER A 108 -27.38 30.48 -3.30
N ARG A 109 -27.39 29.95 -2.07
CA ARG A 109 -26.43 30.22 -0.99
C ARG A 109 -26.21 28.94 -0.20
N LEU A 110 -24.98 28.71 0.24
CA LEU A 110 -24.61 27.57 1.11
C LEU A 110 -24.81 27.96 2.58
N ASP A 111 -26.06 28.16 2.95
CA ASP A 111 -26.52 28.53 4.30
C ASP A 111 -26.09 27.52 5.37
N TRP A 112 -26.05 26.22 5.02
CA TRP A 112 -25.60 25.14 5.91
C TRP A 112 -24.15 25.26 6.36
N ALA A 113 -23.31 26.02 5.64
CA ALA A 113 -21.90 26.21 5.96
C ALA A 113 -21.63 27.51 6.73
N LEU A 114 -22.52 28.51 6.62
CA LEU A 114 -22.28 29.88 7.11
C LEU A 114 -23.15 30.28 8.30
N ASP A 115 -24.39 29.81 8.32
CA ASP A 115 -25.43 30.28 9.23
C ASP A 115 -25.81 29.16 10.22
N CYS A 116 -26.00 29.50 11.48
CA CYS A 116 -26.43 28.61 12.56
C CYS A 116 -27.95 28.55 12.76
N ASP A 117 -28.73 29.31 11.99
CA ASP A 117 -30.19 29.39 12.10
C ASP A 117 -30.89 28.19 11.43
N HIS A 118 -30.49 26.97 11.81
CA HIS A 118 -31.15 25.74 11.38
C HIS A 118 -31.60 24.89 12.57
N SER A 119 -32.64 24.09 12.36
CA SER A 119 -33.23 23.24 13.40
C SER A 119 -32.29 22.16 13.94
N TYR A 120 -31.21 21.85 13.22
CA TYR A 120 -30.21 20.87 13.62
C TYR A 120 -29.04 21.49 14.39
N ASN A 121 -28.95 22.82 14.46
CA ASN A 121 -27.87 23.48 15.16
C ASN A 121 -28.13 23.51 16.68
N ASN A 122 -27.06 23.35 17.46
CA ASN A 122 -27.13 23.46 18.91
C ASN A 122 -26.92 24.91 19.37
N ALA A 123 -27.18 25.18 20.65
CA ALA A 123 -27.05 26.52 21.24
C ALA A 123 -25.60 27.07 21.27
N TYR A 124 -24.60 26.23 20.98
CA TYR A 124 -23.18 26.59 20.97
C TYR A 124 -22.67 26.93 19.56
N CYS A 125 -23.52 26.86 18.54
CA CYS A 125 -23.16 27.21 17.17
C CYS A 125 -22.82 28.70 17.04
N LYS A 126 -21.79 29.03 16.26
CA LYS A 126 -21.44 30.41 15.90
C LYS A 126 -21.45 30.61 14.40
N ASP A 127 -22.13 31.67 13.95
CA ASP A 127 -22.15 32.05 12.53
C ASP A 127 -20.73 32.34 12.05
N PHE A 128 -20.38 31.85 10.87
CA PHE A 128 -19.00 31.94 10.38
C PHE A 128 -18.55 33.40 10.18
N LEU A 129 -19.46 34.25 9.73
CA LEU A 129 -19.22 35.66 9.42
C LEU A 129 -19.41 36.60 10.61
N ASP A 130 -19.63 36.09 11.83
CA ASP A 130 -19.77 36.93 13.02
C ASP A 130 -18.42 37.62 13.35
N PRO A 131 -18.37 38.96 13.41
CA PRO A 131 -17.15 39.70 13.77
C PRO A 131 -16.81 39.63 15.27
N ASN A 132 -17.74 39.20 16.13
CA ASN A 132 -17.56 39.16 17.59
C ASN A 132 -17.08 37.79 18.11
N ILE A 133 -16.32 37.05 17.30
CA ILE A 133 -15.72 35.79 17.71
C ILE A 133 -14.35 36.07 18.31
N THR A 134 -14.25 35.94 19.63
CA THR A 134 -12.99 36.10 20.35
C THR A 134 -12.13 34.83 20.24
N PHE A 135 -10.83 35.01 19.98
CA PHE A 135 -9.79 33.99 20.04
C PHE A 135 -9.53 33.58 21.51
N ILE A 136 -10.41 32.77 22.09
CA ILE A 136 -10.25 32.30 23.48
C ILE A 136 -9.69 30.87 23.45
N HIS A 137 -8.37 30.75 23.53
CA HIS A 137 -7.72 29.50 23.95
C HIS A 137 -7.95 29.29 25.45
N SER A 138 -9.16 28.90 25.85
CA SER A 138 -9.36 28.37 27.21
C SER A 138 -9.10 26.87 27.18
N GLN A 139 -8.19 26.37 28.02
CA GLN A 139 -7.95 24.93 28.21
C GLN A 139 -9.21 24.16 28.65
N SER A 140 -10.27 24.88 29.03
CA SER A 140 -11.57 24.35 29.48
C SER A 140 -12.65 24.31 28.40
N SER A 141 -12.44 24.91 27.22
CA SER A 141 -13.40 24.92 26.11
C SER A 141 -12.81 24.22 24.90
N HIS A 142 -13.59 23.31 24.35
CA HIS A 142 -13.44 22.54 23.10
C HIS A 142 -12.33 23.05 22.17
N GLN A 143 -11.37 22.19 21.84
CA GLN A 143 -10.77 22.27 20.51
C GLN A 143 -11.82 21.79 19.49
N PRO A 144 -11.94 22.28 18.24
CA PRO A 144 -11.68 23.67 17.84
C PRO A 144 -12.47 24.67 18.67
N ASP A 145 -11.88 25.84 18.93
CA ASP A 145 -12.33 26.87 19.88
C ASP A 145 -13.79 27.37 19.66
N ASN A 146 -14.39 27.10 18.49
CA ASN A 146 -15.76 27.46 18.12
C ASN A 146 -16.47 26.31 17.37
N ASN A 147 -17.76 26.10 17.62
CA ASN A 147 -18.57 25.13 16.86
C ASN A 147 -19.12 25.77 15.58
N TRP A 148 -18.58 25.36 14.43
CA TRP A 148 -18.93 25.95 13.14
C TRP A 148 -20.18 25.31 12.50
N PRO A 149 -20.94 26.05 11.67
CA PRO A 149 -22.18 25.56 11.06
C PRO A 149 -21.97 24.32 10.19
N ALA A 150 -20.91 24.30 9.37
CA ALA A 150 -20.57 23.17 8.50
C ALA A 150 -20.31 21.86 9.27
N GLN A 151 -19.66 21.96 10.43
CA GLN A 151 -19.35 20.83 11.31
C GLN A 151 -20.63 20.27 11.94
N GLN A 152 -21.53 21.16 12.39
CA GLN A 152 -22.82 20.78 12.95
C GLN A 152 -23.77 20.21 11.90
N PHE A 153 -23.75 20.76 10.68
CA PHE A 153 -24.52 20.23 9.55
C PHE A 153 -24.18 18.77 9.29
N ASN A 154 -22.89 18.43 9.23
CA ASN A 154 -22.51 17.03 9.01
C ASN A 154 -22.91 16.14 10.20
N LYS A 155 -22.64 16.56 11.43
CA LYS A 155 -22.91 15.77 12.64
C LYS A 155 -24.40 15.54 12.90
N TYR A 156 -25.22 16.59 12.81
CA TYR A 156 -26.63 16.51 13.22
C TYR A 156 -27.56 16.29 12.04
N CYS A 157 -27.31 16.88 10.86
CA CYS A 157 -28.18 16.69 9.70
C CYS A 157 -27.83 15.43 8.89
N ILE A 158 -26.56 15.26 8.51
CA ILE A 158 -26.16 14.13 7.66
C ILE A 158 -26.05 12.83 8.47
N ARG A 159 -25.40 12.88 9.64
CA ARG A 159 -25.18 11.71 10.50
C ARG A 159 -26.35 11.41 11.44
N ASN A 160 -27.27 12.36 11.62
CA ASN A 160 -28.45 12.21 12.47
C ASN A 160 -28.09 11.83 13.92
N VAL A 161 -27.02 12.42 14.45
CA VAL A 161 -26.66 12.34 15.89
C VAL A 161 -27.64 13.20 16.69
N ASP A 162 -27.95 12.82 17.93
CA ASP A 162 -28.88 13.57 18.76
C ASP A 162 -28.27 14.93 19.20
N ILE A 163 -29.04 15.99 19.07
CA ILE A 163 -28.64 17.37 19.43
C ILE A 163 -28.42 17.49 20.95
N SER A 164 -29.07 16.64 21.74
CA SER A 164 -29.01 16.65 23.20
C SER A 164 -27.74 16.03 23.80
N GLU A 165 -26.89 15.40 22.97
CA GLU A 165 -25.61 14.86 23.44
C GLU A 165 -24.66 15.96 23.90
N ASN A 166 -24.26 15.88 25.17
CA ASN A 166 -23.37 16.84 25.79
C ASN A 166 -21.94 16.68 25.25
N ILE A 167 -21.52 17.60 24.37
CA ILE A 167 -20.17 17.63 23.80
C ILE A 167 -19.22 18.25 24.82
N SER A 168 -19.01 17.62 25.96
CA SER A 168 -18.04 18.11 26.96
C SER A 168 -16.59 17.80 26.61
N ILE A 169 -16.36 16.85 25.70
CA ILE A 169 -15.04 16.36 25.32
C ILE A 169 -14.89 16.49 23.80
N TRP A 170 -13.87 17.23 23.36
CA TRP A 170 -13.48 17.20 21.96
C TRP A 170 -12.79 15.89 21.62
N GLU A 171 -13.17 15.31 20.49
CA GLU A 171 -12.50 14.18 19.86
C GLU A 171 -12.21 14.56 18.39
N PRO A 172 -10.98 14.35 17.88
CA PRO A 172 -10.64 14.55 16.48
C PRO A 172 -11.62 13.83 15.54
N ASN A 173 -12.02 14.49 14.46
CA ASN A 173 -12.95 14.00 13.45
C ASN A 173 -14.36 13.57 13.94
N SER A 174 -14.70 13.71 15.22
CA SER A 174 -16.03 13.36 15.75
C SER A 174 -17.18 14.13 15.10
N TRP A 175 -16.91 15.32 14.57
CA TRP A 175 -17.85 16.09 13.77
C TRP A 175 -18.24 15.41 12.44
N TYR A 176 -17.33 14.62 11.86
CA TYR A 176 -17.52 14.01 10.55
C TYR A 176 -18.02 12.59 10.60
N TYR A 177 -17.63 11.91 11.66
CA TYR A 177 -17.91 10.51 11.81
C TYR A 177 -18.92 10.27 12.94
N GLY A 178 -18.89 10.98 14.09
CA GLY A 178 -19.64 10.63 15.31
C GLY A 178 -18.76 10.37 16.55
N HIS A 179 -19.37 10.17 17.72
CA HIS A 179 -18.67 9.80 18.97
C HIS A 179 -18.66 8.29 19.19
N THR A 180 -17.60 7.78 19.81
CA THR A 180 -17.43 6.33 20.10
C THR A 180 -18.40 5.81 21.16
N ASN A 181 -18.86 6.66 22.09
CA ASN A 181 -19.72 6.25 23.21
C ASN A 181 -21.23 6.33 22.90
N ASN A 182 -21.61 6.42 21.62
CA ASN A 182 -22.99 6.68 21.26
C ASN A 182 -23.73 5.37 20.94
N ASP A 183 -24.74 5.02 21.76
CA ASP A 183 -25.41 3.70 21.75
C ASP A 183 -26.41 3.48 20.60
N SER A 184 -26.59 4.46 19.71
CA SER A 184 -27.54 4.32 18.61
C SER A 184 -26.99 3.39 17.53
N ILE A 185 -27.69 2.26 17.31
CA ILE A 185 -27.35 1.24 16.31
C ILE A 185 -28.02 1.56 14.95
N PHE A 186 -28.91 2.56 14.89
CA PHE A 186 -29.67 2.85 13.67
C PHE A 186 -28.85 3.67 12.68
N PRO A 187 -28.79 3.26 11.39
CA PRO A 187 -28.10 4.02 10.36
C PRO A 187 -28.86 5.30 10.01
N SER A 188 -28.11 6.36 9.67
CA SER A 188 -28.68 7.58 9.10
C SER A 188 -29.42 7.27 7.80
N VAL A 189 -30.71 7.63 7.75
CA VAL A 189 -31.58 7.41 6.59
C VAL A 189 -31.06 8.13 5.34
N PRO A 190 -30.67 9.43 5.38
CA PRO A 190 -30.05 10.09 4.24
C PRO A 190 -28.84 9.36 3.66
N LEU A 191 -27.93 8.89 4.52
CA LEU A 191 -26.73 8.16 4.10
C LEU A 191 -27.08 6.78 3.51
N PHE A 192 -28.04 6.07 4.12
CA PHE A 192 -28.51 4.79 3.62
C PHE A 192 -29.15 4.91 2.22
N CYS A 193 -30.00 5.92 2.00
CA CYS A 193 -30.59 6.18 0.68
C CYS A 193 -29.52 6.55 -0.36
N ALA A 194 -28.56 7.41 0.01
CA ALA A 194 -27.45 7.78 -0.86
C ALA A 194 -26.60 6.55 -1.24
N ASN A 195 -26.32 5.66 -0.28
CA ASN A 195 -25.58 4.42 -0.51
C ASN A 195 -26.23 3.52 -1.56
N ILE A 196 -27.55 3.35 -1.52
CA ILE A 196 -28.27 2.56 -2.53
C ILE A 196 -28.03 3.14 -3.94
N ILE A 197 -28.14 4.46 -4.09
CA ILE A 197 -27.92 5.15 -5.37
C ILE A 197 -26.46 4.96 -5.85
N VAL A 198 -25.49 5.14 -4.95
CA VAL A 198 -24.06 4.95 -5.24
C VAL A 198 -23.79 3.52 -5.75
N TRP A 199 -24.27 2.49 -5.06
CA TRP A 199 -24.03 1.11 -5.46
C TRP A 199 -24.75 0.73 -6.75
N LEU A 200 -25.93 1.29 -7.02
CA LEU A 200 -26.60 1.15 -8.31
C LEU A 200 -25.77 1.78 -9.44
N LEU A 201 -25.19 2.95 -9.22
CA LEU A 201 -24.29 3.60 -10.19
C LEU A 201 -23.05 2.76 -10.45
N VAL A 202 -22.38 2.26 -9.40
CA VAL A 202 -21.21 1.39 -9.52
C VAL A 202 -21.56 0.13 -10.31
N PHE A 203 -22.68 -0.53 -9.98
CA PHE A 203 -23.13 -1.71 -10.72
C PHE A 203 -23.40 -1.41 -12.21
N VAL A 204 -24.01 -0.27 -12.53
CA VAL A 204 -24.24 0.13 -13.93
C VAL A 204 -22.92 0.32 -14.70
N ILE A 205 -21.87 0.79 -14.04
CA ILE A 205 -20.53 0.93 -14.63
C ILE A 205 -19.88 -0.44 -14.83
N THR A 206 -19.98 -1.35 -13.85
CA THR A 206 -19.26 -2.64 -13.85
C THR A 206 -20.00 -3.80 -14.55
N ARG A 207 -21.30 -3.67 -14.84
CA ARG A 207 -22.14 -4.80 -15.35
C ARG A 207 -21.80 -5.34 -16.74
N ARG A 208 -21.16 -4.53 -17.61
CA ARG A 208 -20.90 -4.89 -19.01
C ARG A 208 -19.53 -5.56 -19.16
N ASP A 209 -18.65 -4.95 -19.96
CA ASP A 209 -17.32 -5.46 -20.26
C ASP A 209 -16.27 -4.55 -19.62
N GLU A 210 -15.09 -5.11 -19.34
CA GLU A 210 -13.95 -4.37 -18.80
C GLU A 210 -13.55 -3.20 -19.72
N ASN A 211 -13.65 -3.38 -21.05
CA ASN A 211 -13.41 -2.32 -22.03
C ASN A 211 -14.43 -1.18 -21.96
N HIS A 212 -15.68 -1.48 -21.57
CA HIS A 212 -16.69 -0.45 -21.36
C HIS A 212 -16.41 0.31 -20.06
N ALA A 213 -16.21 -0.42 -18.96
CA ALA A 213 -15.89 0.16 -17.68
C ALA A 213 -14.62 1.02 -17.75
N GLY A 214 -13.57 0.54 -18.43
CA GLY A 214 -12.32 1.27 -18.63
C GLY A 214 -12.47 2.59 -19.39
N ARG A 215 -13.35 2.66 -20.38
CA ARG A 215 -13.65 3.91 -21.10
C ARG A 215 -14.43 4.90 -20.22
N VAL A 216 -15.35 4.42 -19.40
CA VAL A 216 -16.09 5.26 -18.44
C VAL A 216 -15.13 5.79 -17.37
N ILE A 217 -14.35 4.91 -16.75
CA ILE A 217 -13.37 5.21 -15.71
C ILE A 217 -12.35 6.25 -16.20
N SER A 218 -11.74 6.04 -17.37
CA SER A 218 -10.75 6.97 -17.93
C SER A 218 -11.32 8.36 -18.27
N ARG A 219 -12.50 8.41 -18.92
CA ARG A 219 -13.06 9.69 -19.39
C ARG A 219 -13.81 10.44 -18.28
N LEU A 220 -14.69 9.74 -17.57
CA LEU A 220 -15.60 10.32 -16.58
C LEU A 220 -14.93 10.47 -15.21
N CYS A 221 -14.16 9.48 -14.76
CA CYS A 221 -13.62 9.47 -13.39
C CYS A 221 -12.20 10.03 -13.27
N LEU A 222 -11.45 10.17 -14.37
CA LEU A 222 -10.10 10.73 -14.36
C LEU A 222 -10.01 12.09 -15.07
N ILE A 223 -10.38 12.15 -16.37
CA ILE A 223 -10.19 13.37 -17.17
C ILE A 223 -11.12 14.50 -16.74
N VAL A 224 -12.41 14.22 -16.54
CA VAL A 224 -13.40 15.24 -16.13
C VAL A 224 -13.04 15.86 -14.76
N PRO A 225 -12.77 15.08 -13.69
CA PRO A 225 -12.36 15.65 -12.41
C PRO A 225 -11.06 16.45 -12.50
N TRP A 226 -10.07 15.96 -13.24
CA TRP A 226 -8.82 16.70 -13.45
C TRP A 226 -9.06 18.08 -14.08
N LEU A 227 -9.89 18.15 -15.14
CA LEU A 227 -10.26 19.42 -15.77
C LEU A 227 -10.97 20.34 -14.79
N ILE A 228 -11.92 19.83 -14.00
CA ILE A 228 -12.66 20.61 -13.00
C ILE A 228 -11.70 21.17 -11.94
N TYR A 229 -10.80 20.35 -11.38
CA TYR A 229 -9.82 20.82 -10.39
C TYR A 229 -8.88 21.89 -10.94
N VAL A 230 -8.42 21.75 -12.18
CA VAL A 230 -7.59 22.78 -12.84
C VAL A 230 -8.38 24.07 -13.04
N VAL A 231 -9.64 24.00 -13.47
CA VAL A 231 -10.49 25.18 -13.64
C VAL A 231 -10.72 25.89 -12.31
N LEU A 232 -11.08 25.16 -11.26
CA LEU A 232 -11.24 25.69 -9.91
C LEU A 232 -9.96 26.36 -9.42
N LEU A 233 -8.82 25.69 -9.57
CA LEU A 233 -7.53 26.20 -9.12
C LEU A 233 -7.17 27.49 -9.85
N VAL A 234 -7.26 27.49 -11.19
CA VAL A 234 -6.91 28.67 -12.00
C VAL A 234 -7.81 29.85 -11.63
N TYR A 235 -9.13 29.65 -11.59
CA TYR A 235 -10.06 30.73 -11.25
C TYR A 235 -9.76 31.33 -9.87
N HIS A 236 -9.78 30.52 -8.81
CA HIS A 236 -9.66 31.07 -7.47
C HIS A 236 -8.25 31.62 -7.17
N THR A 237 -7.20 31.08 -7.78
CA THR A 237 -5.83 31.63 -7.62
C THR A 237 -5.72 33.06 -8.14
N PHE A 238 -6.46 33.43 -9.19
CA PHE A 238 -6.42 34.79 -9.74
C PHE A 238 -7.37 35.77 -9.03
N PHE A 239 -8.45 35.29 -8.41
CA PHE A 239 -9.50 36.17 -7.88
C PHE A 239 -9.61 36.23 -6.35
N GLU A 240 -9.44 35.11 -5.63
CA GLU A 240 -9.92 35.01 -4.23
C GLU A 240 -8.97 34.32 -3.25
N PHE A 241 -8.14 33.38 -3.71
CA PHE A 241 -7.24 32.63 -2.85
C PHE A 241 -6.07 33.47 -2.35
N SER A 242 -5.67 33.18 -1.12
CA SER A 242 -4.51 33.77 -0.45
C SER A 242 -3.57 32.66 -0.01
N PHE A 243 -2.26 32.88 -0.14
CA PHE A 243 -1.22 31.90 0.21
C PHE A 243 -0.25 32.43 1.28
N LYS A 244 -0.62 33.49 2.00
CA LYS A 244 0.27 34.16 2.98
C LYS A 244 0.25 33.49 4.35
N GLU A 245 -0.93 33.37 4.93
CA GLU A 245 -1.19 32.82 6.26
C GLU A 245 -2.19 31.66 6.12
N THR A 246 -2.18 30.73 7.07
CA THR A 246 -2.99 29.50 7.01
C THR A 246 -3.75 29.29 8.31
N THR A 247 -4.98 28.80 8.21
CA THR A 247 -5.82 28.37 9.35
C THR A 247 -5.42 27.03 9.95
N GLU A 248 -4.33 26.41 9.49
CA GLU A 248 -3.92 25.07 9.90
C GLU A 248 -3.12 25.08 11.20
N ILE A 249 -3.59 24.32 12.19
CA ILE A 249 -2.93 24.16 13.49
C ILE A 249 -2.55 22.69 13.68
N PRO A 250 -1.31 22.37 14.11
CA PRO A 250 -0.94 21.00 14.47
C PRO A 250 -1.67 20.55 15.73
N VAL A 251 -2.18 19.32 15.72
CA VAL A 251 -2.81 18.72 16.91
C VAL A 251 -1.76 18.50 18.01
N SER A 252 -2.12 18.76 19.26
CA SER A 252 -1.16 18.61 20.36
C SER A 252 -0.80 17.13 20.62
N PRO A 253 0.44 16.81 21.03
CA PRO A 253 0.87 15.43 21.27
C PRO A 253 0.01 14.65 22.26
N ALA A 254 -0.52 15.33 23.29
CA ALA A 254 -1.34 14.72 24.32
C ALA A 254 -2.73 14.31 23.81
N GLU A 255 -3.27 15.04 22.83
CA GLU A 255 -4.57 14.75 22.21
C GLU A 255 -4.47 13.61 21.20
N VAL A 256 -3.40 13.58 20.40
CA VAL A 256 -3.07 12.45 19.50
C VAL A 256 -3.01 11.13 20.28
N GLN A 257 -2.36 11.13 21.45
CA GLN A 257 -2.28 9.93 22.30
C GLN A 257 -3.64 9.49 22.88
N LYS A 258 -4.55 10.45 23.09
CA LYS A 258 -5.86 10.17 23.68
C LYS A 258 -6.85 9.62 22.65
N PHE A 259 -6.70 10.05 21.40
CA PHE A 259 -7.62 9.72 20.31
C PHE A 259 -6.82 9.34 19.05
N PRO A 260 -6.32 8.11 18.94
CA PRO A 260 -5.61 7.66 17.73
C PRO A 260 -6.59 7.62 16.54
N TYR A 261 -6.27 8.35 15.47
CA TYR A 261 -7.24 8.64 14.40
C TYR A 261 -6.81 8.08 13.05
N VAL A 262 -5.65 8.50 12.56
CA VAL A 262 -5.06 8.02 11.30
C VAL A 262 -3.57 7.86 11.55
N PHE A 263 -3.11 6.64 11.32
CA PHE A 263 -1.75 6.19 11.59
C PHE A 263 -0.66 7.22 11.21
N PHE A 264 -0.73 7.79 10.01
CA PHE A 264 0.29 8.75 9.55
C PHE A 264 0.27 10.08 10.28
N SER A 265 -0.92 10.56 10.62
CA SER A 265 -1.10 11.82 11.31
C SER A 265 -0.64 11.77 12.76
N ASP A 266 -0.61 10.57 13.34
CA ASP A 266 -0.16 10.34 14.71
C ASP A 266 1.37 10.39 14.84
N VAL A 267 2.09 10.42 13.71
CA VAL A 267 3.55 10.56 13.63
C VAL A 267 3.96 12.04 13.55
N TYR A 268 5.08 12.41 14.16
CA TYR A 268 5.49 13.82 14.29
C TYR A 268 6.12 14.43 13.03
N GLY A 269 5.77 15.70 12.80
CA GLY A 269 6.55 16.64 12.01
C GLY A 269 6.73 16.24 10.55
N PHE A 270 7.91 16.53 10.00
CA PHE A 270 8.26 16.24 8.60
C PHE A 270 8.18 14.74 8.23
N PHE A 271 8.19 13.85 9.24
CA PHE A 271 8.27 12.41 9.05
C PHE A 271 6.90 11.73 8.83
N SER A 272 5.81 12.27 9.38
CA SER A 272 4.44 11.80 9.04
C SER A 272 4.13 11.99 7.57
N VAL A 273 4.46 13.18 7.06
CA VAL A 273 4.38 13.51 5.64
C VAL A 273 5.24 12.56 4.81
N SER A 274 6.44 12.22 5.30
CA SER A 274 7.33 11.27 4.65
C SER A 274 6.74 9.86 4.53
N LEU A 275 6.14 9.36 5.61
CA LEU A 275 5.48 8.06 5.66
C LEU A 275 4.19 7.99 4.82
N ALA A 276 3.38 9.05 4.85
CA ALA A 276 2.14 9.14 4.07
C ALA A 276 2.43 9.11 2.56
N PHE A 277 3.51 9.77 2.12
CA PHE A 277 3.93 9.79 0.72
C PHE A 277 4.57 8.49 0.25
N ILE A 278 5.39 7.87 1.09
CA ILE A 278 6.03 6.57 0.79
C ILE A 278 5.08 5.44 1.19
N ASN A 279 3.78 5.68 1.04
CA ASN A 279 2.80 4.66 1.28
C ASN A 279 2.72 3.76 0.05
N TYR A 280 3.54 2.71 0.03
CA TYR A 280 3.45 1.67 -0.98
C TYR A 280 2.14 0.86 -0.92
N SER A 281 1.17 1.28 -0.12
CA SER A 281 -0.17 0.70 -0.04
C SER A 281 -0.91 0.68 -1.37
N VAL A 282 -0.64 1.63 -2.29
CA VAL A 282 -1.16 1.59 -3.67
C VAL A 282 -0.35 0.60 -4.50
N ALA A 283 0.98 0.64 -4.39
CA ALA A 283 1.86 -0.24 -5.14
C ALA A 283 1.58 -1.72 -4.80
N PHE A 284 1.78 -2.12 -3.55
CA PHE A 284 1.54 -3.47 -3.04
C PHE A 284 0.07 -3.75 -2.70
N SER A 285 -0.91 -3.08 -3.34
CA SER A 285 -2.34 -3.46 -3.23
C SER A 285 -2.73 -4.64 -4.12
N GLY A 286 -1.86 -5.02 -5.07
CA GLY A 286 -2.19 -5.94 -6.16
C GLY A 286 -2.90 -5.29 -7.36
N LEU A 287 -3.33 -4.02 -7.25
CA LEU A 287 -4.01 -3.30 -8.34
C LEU A 287 -3.07 -3.00 -9.52
N ILE A 288 -1.79 -2.72 -9.25
CA ILE A 288 -0.78 -2.54 -10.31
C ILE A 288 -0.54 -3.86 -11.06
N ILE A 289 -0.52 -4.98 -10.33
CA ILE A 289 -0.37 -6.32 -10.92
C ILE A 289 -1.56 -6.61 -11.84
N TYR A 290 -2.79 -6.36 -11.35
CA TYR A 290 -4.02 -6.51 -12.13
C TYR A 290 -4.08 -5.59 -13.36
N ALA A 291 -3.71 -4.32 -13.22
CA ALA A 291 -3.71 -3.40 -14.35
C ALA A 291 -2.66 -3.79 -15.40
N SER A 292 -1.46 -4.15 -14.95
CA SER A 292 -0.34 -4.50 -15.84
C SER A 292 -0.58 -5.83 -16.58
N SER A 293 -1.23 -6.81 -15.96
CA SER A 293 -1.51 -8.10 -16.61
C SER A 293 -2.34 -7.95 -17.89
N SER A 294 -3.28 -7.00 -17.93
CA SER A 294 -4.10 -6.70 -19.11
C SER A 294 -3.28 -6.20 -20.31
N THR A 295 -2.11 -5.63 -20.08
CA THR A 295 -1.27 -5.04 -21.14
C THR A 295 -0.44 -6.06 -21.90
N ARG A 296 -0.32 -7.31 -21.42
CA ARG A 296 0.48 -8.35 -22.10
C ARG A 296 0.08 -8.59 -23.55
N SER A 297 -1.22 -8.52 -23.84
CA SER A 297 -1.77 -8.68 -25.19
C SER A 297 -1.22 -7.66 -26.21
N THR A 298 -0.72 -6.52 -25.74
CA THR A 298 -0.21 -5.43 -26.59
C THR A 298 1.28 -5.56 -26.93
N GLY A 299 1.99 -6.50 -26.30
CA GLY A 299 3.42 -6.73 -26.52
C GLY A 299 4.36 -5.68 -25.92
N ARG A 300 3.86 -4.72 -25.14
CA ARG A 300 4.69 -3.75 -24.41
C ARG A 300 4.19 -3.53 -22.97
N PRO A 301 5.10 -3.42 -21.99
CA PRO A 301 4.75 -3.06 -20.61
C PRO A 301 4.40 -1.58 -20.49
N LEU A 302 3.78 -1.23 -19.36
CA LEU A 302 3.55 0.17 -19.00
C LEU A 302 4.87 0.92 -18.79
N ASN A 303 4.92 2.16 -19.28
CA ASN A 303 6.00 3.09 -18.97
C ASN A 303 5.76 3.70 -17.58
N VAL A 304 6.57 3.24 -16.62
CA VAL A 304 6.49 3.57 -15.18
C VAL A 304 6.80 5.05 -14.88
N PRO A 305 7.83 5.69 -15.45
CA PRO A 305 8.04 7.14 -15.30
C PRO A 305 6.84 7.98 -15.70
N ILE A 306 6.22 7.66 -16.84
CA ILE A 306 5.02 8.37 -17.30
C ILE A 306 3.88 8.17 -16.30
N LEU A 307 3.69 6.94 -15.80
CA LEU A 307 2.68 6.63 -14.79
C LEU A 307 2.86 7.50 -13.54
N CYS A 308 4.07 7.52 -12.98
CA CYS A 308 4.36 8.25 -11.75
C CYS A 308 4.28 9.78 -11.92
N VAL A 309 4.66 10.33 -13.08
CA VAL A 309 4.42 11.76 -13.38
C VAL A 309 2.92 12.05 -13.47
N LEU A 310 2.13 11.17 -14.11
CA LEU A 310 0.69 11.35 -14.21
C LEU A 310 -0.01 11.29 -12.85
N GLN A 311 0.49 10.48 -11.92
CA GLN A 311 -0.04 10.37 -10.55
C GLN A 311 0.05 11.69 -9.76
N MET A 312 0.97 12.60 -10.12
CA MET A 312 1.17 13.85 -9.37
C MET A 312 0.22 14.97 -9.72
N PHE A 313 -0.38 14.98 -10.92
CA PHE A 313 -1.14 16.15 -11.39
C PHE A 313 -2.33 16.49 -10.49
N ILE A 314 -3.05 15.47 -10.00
CA ILE A 314 -4.23 15.67 -9.16
C ILE A 314 -3.84 16.07 -7.73
N PRO A 315 -2.91 15.38 -7.04
CA PRO A 315 -2.38 15.85 -5.75
C PRO A 315 -1.89 17.29 -5.78
N MET A 316 -1.15 17.70 -6.82
CA MET A 316 -0.69 19.09 -6.96
C MET A 316 -1.84 20.09 -7.12
N ALA A 317 -2.88 19.73 -7.87
CA ALA A 317 -4.05 20.57 -8.02
C ALA A 317 -4.82 20.70 -6.70
N LEU A 318 -5.00 19.59 -5.98
CA LEU A 318 -5.63 19.56 -4.66
C LEU A 318 -4.82 20.34 -3.61
N TYR A 319 -3.49 20.26 -3.64
CA TYR A 319 -2.59 21.05 -2.79
C TYR A 319 -2.85 22.55 -2.96
N GLY A 320 -2.85 23.01 -4.21
CA GLY A 320 -3.11 24.42 -4.53
C GLY A 320 -4.50 24.88 -4.08
N LEU A 321 -5.52 24.03 -4.29
CA LEU A 321 -6.88 24.29 -3.83
C LEU A 321 -6.94 24.39 -2.30
N GLN A 322 -6.35 23.43 -1.58
CA GLN A 322 -6.40 23.36 -0.12
C GLN A 322 -5.67 24.54 0.53
N HIS A 323 -4.44 24.82 0.13
CA HIS A 323 -3.67 25.90 0.72
C HIS A 323 -4.22 27.28 0.37
N GLY A 324 -4.64 27.50 -0.88
CA GLY A 324 -5.26 28.76 -1.28
C GLY A 324 -6.58 29.03 -0.56
N CYS A 325 -7.34 27.97 -0.32
CA CYS A 325 -8.60 28.00 0.40
C CYS A 325 -8.42 28.24 1.91
N LYS A 326 -7.49 27.54 2.57
CA LYS A 326 -7.12 27.80 3.97
C LYS A 326 -6.65 29.24 4.17
N GLY A 327 -5.87 29.79 3.26
CA GLY A 327 -5.46 31.20 3.36
C GLY A 327 -6.57 32.19 3.06
N HIS A 328 -7.52 31.87 2.18
CA HIS A 328 -8.75 32.66 2.01
C HIS A 328 -9.57 32.68 3.31
N LEU A 329 -9.80 31.53 3.92
CA LEU A 329 -10.54 31.42 5.18
C LEU A 329 -9.87 32.21 6.31
N HIS A 330 -8.54 32.20 6.39
CA HIS A 330 -7.82 33.01 7.37
C HIS A 330 -8.14 34.50 7.25
N THR A 331 -8.27 35.01 6.02
CA THR A 331 -8.61 36.43 5.79
C THR A 331 -10.05 36.77 6.13
N GLN A 332 -10.98 35.81 6.03
CA GLN A 332 -12.39 36.02 6.33
C GLN A 332 -12.68 35.85 7.82
N GLN A 333 -12.08 34.84 8.46
CA GLN A 333 -12.29 34.52 9.87
C GLN A 333 -11.00 33.97 10.48
N PRO A 334 -10.17 34.82 11.10
CA PRO A 334 -8.89 34.39 11.69
C PRO A 334 -9.06 33.46 12.90
N ALA A 335 -10.25 33.41 13.50
CA ALA A 335 -10.58 32.47 14.58
C ALA A 335 -10.94 31.06 14.07
N TYR A 336 -11.07 30.86 12.76
CA TYR A 336 -11.34 29.55 12.17
C TYR A 336 -10.04 28.75 12.09
N ASN A 337 -9.95 27.70 12.90
CA ASN A 337 -8.80 26.80 12.95
C ASN A 337 -9.19 25.42 12.41
N THR A 338 -8.34 24.89 11.53
CA THR A 338 -8.46 23.57 10.91
C THR A 338 -7.33 22.68 11.35
N TYR A 339 -7.60 21.42 11.63
CA TYR A 339 -6.59 20.45 12.01
C TYR A 339 -6.12 19.63 10.81
N SER A 340 -4.81 19.41 10.75
CA SER A 340 -4.13 18.57 9.75
C SER A 340 -4.41 17.08 10.01
N GLY A 341 -5.65 16.63 9.85
CA GLY A 341 -6.10 15.34 10.40
C GLY A 341 -6.52 14.28 9.38
N SER A 342 -7.46 14.63 8.48
CA SER A 342 -8.09 13.67 7.57
C SER A 342 -8.54 14.30 6.25
N ASP A 343 -8.80 13.46 5.25
CA ASP A 343 -9.43 13.87 3.99
C ASP A 343 -10.87 14.39 4.23
N ALA A 344 -11.61 13.79 5.17
CA ALA A 344 -12.97 14.19 5.51
C ALA A 344 -13.08 15.60 6.10
N THR A 345 -12.15 16.02 6.97
CA THR A 345 -12.15 17.41 7.48
C THR A 345 -11.95 18.40 6.34
N THR A 346 -11.05 18.07 5.42
CA THR A 346 -10.73 18.96 4.31
C THR A 346 -11.89 19.05 3.32
N ILE A 347 -12.51 17.92 2.96
CA ILE A 347 -13.59 17.84 1.96
C ILE A 347 -14.90 18.42 2.50
N PHE A 348 -15.29 18.08 3.73
CA PHE A 348 -16.65 18.34 4.24
C PHE A 348 -16.78 19.58 5.14
N ASP A 349 -15.67 20.19 5.55
CA ASP A 349 -15.66 21.43 6.33
C ASP A 349 -14.85 22.52 5.62
N THR A 350 -13.52 22.40 5.54
CA THR A 350 -12.67 23.47 5.02
C THR A 350 -13.08 23.90 3.61
N MET A 351 -13.22 22.95 2.69
CA MET A 351 -13.65 23.25 1.32
C MET A 351 -15.09 23.75 1.24
N GLY A 352 -15.99 23.19 2.06
CA GLY A 352 -17.40 23.58 2.10
C GLY A 352 -17.57 25.04 2.53
N VAL A 353 -16.94 25.44 3.64
CA VAL A 353 -16.99 26.81 4.17
C VAL A 353 -16.33 27.78 3.19
N CYS A 354 -15.19 27.41 2.62
CA CYS A 354 -14.44 28.22 1.68
C CYS A 354 -15.22 28.52 0.41
N PHE A 355 -15.83 27.51 -0.22
CA PHE A 355 -16.69 27.80 -1.37
C PHE A 355 -17.91 28.63 -0.95
N ALA A 356 -18.44 28.44 0.26
CA ALA A 356 -19.55 29.25 0.75
C ALA A 356 -19.21 30.75 0.89
N THR A 357 -17.96 31.10 1.18
CA THR A 357 -17.50 32.51 1.30
C THR A 357 -17.04 33.12 -0.03
N THR A 358 -16.90 32.32 -1.09
CA THR A 358 -16.49 32.79 -2.41
C THR A 358 -17.65 33.26 -3.29
N SER A 359 -17.34 34.10 -4.28
CA SER A 359 -18.29 34.48 -5.33
C SER A 359 -18.73 33.27 -6.14
N PHE A 360 -20.03 33.13 -6.42
CA PHE A 360 -20.63 31.95 -7.05
C PHE A 360 -20.40 30.63 -6.29
N GLY A 361 -20.22 30.70 -4.97
CA GLY A 361 -19.94 29.56 -4.10
C GLY A 361 -20.70 28.25 -4.37
N PRO A 362 -22.03 28.25 -4.51
CA PRO A 362 -22.78 27.02 -4.79
C PRO A 362 -22.38 26.31 -6.10
N LEU A 363 -22.02 27.06 -7.15
CA LEU A 363 -21.54 26.49 -8.41
C LEU A 363 -20.20 25.80 -8.21
N TRP A 364 -19.27 26.44 -7.51
CA TRP A 364 -17.94 25.89 -7.24
C TRP A 364 -18.00 24.67 -6.33
N ALA A 365 -18.83 24.71 -5.29
CA ALA A 365 -19.09 23.57 -4.42
C ALA A 365 -19.69 22.39 -5.20
N PHE A 366 -20.69 22.63 -6.06
CA PHE A 366 -21.27 21.59 -6.91
C PHE A 366 -20.22 20.93 -7.81
N LEU A 367 -19.39 21.74 -8.47
CA LEU A 367 -18.31 21.23 -9.33
C LEU A 367 -17.25 20.46 -8.53
N TYR A 368 -16.82 21.01 -7.39
CA TYR A 368 -15.83 20.37 -6.51
C TYR A 368 -16.31 19.03 -5.96
N TYR A 369 -17.52 18.96 -5.40
CA TYR A 369 -18.07 17.71 -4.88
C TYR A 369 -18.37 16.71 -6.00
N THR A 370 -18.75 17.16 -7.20
CA THR A 370 -18.90 16.27 -8.36
C THR A 370 -17.56 15.68 -8.80
N ALA A 371 -16.51 16.50 -8.89
CA ALA A 371 -15.16 16.03 -9.22
C ALA A 371 -14.64 15.03 -8.16
N THR A 372 -14.83 15.35 -6.88
CA THR A 372 -14.44 14.51 -5.75
C THR A 372 -15.22 13.21 -5.69
N PHE A 373 -16.52 13.24 -5.97
CA PHE A 373 -17.37 12.05 -6.06
C PHE A 373 -16.93 11.10 -7.18
N LEU A 374 -16.57 11.64 -8.35
CA LEU A 374 -16.14 10.84 -9.49
C LEU A 374 -14.72 10.28 -9.30
N PHE A 375 -13.78 11.10 -8.84
CA PHE A 375 -12.37 10.73 -8.72
C PHE A 375 -12.05 9.96 -7.43
N ASN A 376 -12.55 10.41 -6.28
CA ASN A 376 -12.17 9.83 -4.99
C ASN A 376 -13.09 8.68 -4.54
N ALA A 377 -14.31 8.59 -5.09
CA ALA A 377 -15.31 7.60 -4.69
C ALA A 377 -15.70 6.63 -5.83
N ILE A 378 -16.47 7.07 -6.83
CA ILE A 378 -17.05 6.18 -7.85
C ILE A 378 -15.99 5.47 -8.69
N GLY A 379 -14.96 6.18 -9.16
CA GLY A 379 -13.85 5.59 -9.92
C GLY A 379 -13.18 4.45 -9.16
N PRO A 380 -12.65 4.69 -7.95
CA PRO A 380 -11.98 3.66 -7.14
C PRO A 380 -12.91 2.50 -6.80
N MET A 381 -14.17 2.77 -6.42
CA MET A 381 -15.14 1.71 -6.14
C MET A 381 -15.37 0.80 -7.36
N ALA A 382 -15.51 1.37 -8.56
CA ALA A 382 -15.66 0.59 -9.78
C ALA A 382 -14.41 -0.27 -10.07
N VAL A 383 -13.21 0.30 -9.91
CA VAL A 383 -11.93 -0.43 -10.04
C VAL A 383 -11.83 -1.58 -9.04
N PHE A 384 -12.16 -1.34 -7.76
CA PHE A 384 -12.11 -2.36 -6.72
C PHE A 384 -13.10 -3.50 -6.97
N VAL A 385 -14.32 -3.19 -7.43
CA VAL A 385 -15.31 -4.23 -7.79
C VAL A 385 -14.81 -5.07 -8.97
N LEU A 386 -14.27 -4.45 -10.02
CA LEU A 386 -13.69 -5.17 -11.17
C LEU A 386 -12.52 -6.07 -10.74
N PHE A 387 -11.67 -5.56 -9.85
CA PHE A 387 -10.56 -6.31 -9.28
C PHE A 387 -11.04 -7.53 -8.48
N LEU A 388 -12.01 -7.36 -7.57
CA LEU A 388 -12.59 -8.46 -6.79
C LEU A 388 -13.26 -9.50 -7.69
N GLN A 389 -14.03 -9.04 -8.67
CA GLN A 389 -14.68 -9.89 -9.67
C GLN A 389 -13.65 -10.70 -10.44
N ASN A 390 -12.57 -10.08 -10.91
CA ASN A 390 -11.50 -10.77 -11.63
C ASN A 390 -10.78 -11.80 -10.75
N SER A 391 -10.41 -11.43 -9.52
CA SER A 391 -9.76 -12.34 -8.57
C SER A 391 -10.60 -13.59 -8.27
N ILE A 392 -11.93 -13.48 -8.25
CA ILE A 392 -12.85 -14.62 -8.05
C ILE A 392 -12.99 -15.44 -9.34
N VAL A 393 -13.25 -14.80 -10.48
CA VAL A 393 -13.50 -15.49 -11.75
C VAL A 393 -12.26 -16.24 -12.25
N GLU A 394 -11.05 -15.67 -12.07
CA GLU A 394 -9.80 -16.36 -12.43
C GLU A 394 -9.57 -17.64 -11.60
N GLN A 395 -10.02 -17.68 -10.35
CA GLN A 395 -9.88 -18.87 -9.50
C GLN A 395 -10.95 -19.93 -9.79
N PHE A 396 -12.14 -19.48 -10.24
CA PHE A 396 -13.28 -20.35 -10.53
C PHE A 396 -13.77 -20.11 -11.96
N PRO A 397 -13.16 -20.76 -12.97
CA PRO A 397 -13.53 -20.56 -14.38
C PRO A 397 -15.02 -20.84 -14.69
N SER A 398 -15.68 -21.66 -13.88
CA SER A 398 -17.13 -21.90 -14.01
C SER A 398 -17.99 -20.62 -13.87
N LEU A 399 -17.47 -19.60 -13.18
CA LEU A 399 -18.15 -18.33 -12.97
C LEU A 399 -18.02 -17.34 -14.14
N GLU A 400 -17.20 -17.64 -15.15
CA GLU A 400 -16.99 -16.76 -16.30
C GLU A 400 -18.29 -16.49 -17.07
N SER A 401 -19.13 -17.53 -17.23
CA SER A 401 -20.44 -17.42 -17.88
C SER A 401 -21.45 -16.54 -17.13
N VAL A 402 -21.24 -16.31 -15.82
CA VAL A 402 -22.14 -15.57 -14.93
C VAL A 402 -21.47 -14.33 -14.32
N LYS A 403 -20.45 -13.80 -15.00
CA LYS A 403 -19.62 -12.67 -14.52
C LYS A 403 -20.46 -11.49 -14.00
N THR A 404 -21.53 -11.13 -14.70
CA THR A 404 -22.41 -10.00 -14.31
C THR A 404 -23.15 -10.28 -12.99
N TYR A 405 -23.58 -11.51 -12.75
CA TYR A 405 -24.21 -11.91 -11.48
C TYR A 405 -23.22 -11.89 -10.32
N VAL A 406 -21.96 -12.27 -10.57
CA VAL A 406 -20.88 -12.13 -9.57
C VAL A 406 -20.68 -10.66 -9.19
N SER A 407 -20.62 -9.75 -10.17
CA SER A 407 -20.52 -8.31 -9.89
C SER A 407 -21.74 -7.80 -9.10
N ALA A 408 -22.95 -8.22 -9.45
CA ALA A 408 -24.16 -7.86 -8.72
C ALA A 408 -24.13 -8.35 -7.26
N ALA A 409 -23.65 -9.59 -7.03
CA ALA A 409 -23.51 -10.16 -5.70
C ALA A 409 -22.48 -9.39 -4.86
N ILE A 410 -21.32 -9.05 -5.44
CA ILE A 410 -20.31 -8.21 -4.76
C ILE A 410 -20.92 -6.86 -4.37
N CYS A 411 -21.56 -6.16 -5.31
CA CYS A 411 -22.20 -4.87 -5.03
C CYS A 411 -23.27 -4.98 -3.93
N ALA A 412 -24.12 -6.02 -3.96
CA ALA A 412 -25.15 -6.22 -2.95
C ALA A 412 -24.56 -6.51 -1.55
N CYS A 413 -23.55 -7.38 -1.47
CA CYS A 413 -22.88 -7.71 -0.21
C CYS A 413 -22.24 -6.48 0.42
N PHE A 414 -21.51 -5.67 -0.36
CA PHE A 414 -20.87 -4.45 0.15
C PHE A 414 -21.88 -3.34 0.44
N ALA A 415 -22.96 -3.21 -0.33
CA ALA A 415 -24.03 -2.26 -0.04
C ALA A 415 -24.72 -2.55 1.30
N LEU A 416 -24.97 -3.83 1.61
CA LEU A 416 -25.53 -4.26 2.88
C LEU A 416 -24.54 -4.07 4.02
N ALA A 417 -23.29 -4.50 3.83
CA ALA A 417 -22.23 -4.32 4.82
C ALA A 417 -22.06 -2.83 5.15
N ALA A 418 -21.99 -1.94 4.15
CA ALA A 418 -21.77 -0.51 4.35
C ALA A 418 -22.83 0.19 5.23
N SER A 419 -24.00 -0.42 5.45
CA SER A 419 -25.01 0.11 6.36
C SER A 419 -24.48 0.34 7.79
N THR A 420 -23.51 -0.46 8.24
CA THR A 420 -22.89 -0.31 9.56
C THR A 420 -22.04 0.96 9.66
N LEU A 421 -21.49 1.47 8.54
CA LEU A 421 -20.75 2.74 8.49
C LEU A 421 -21.63 3.98 8.62
N PHE A 422 -22.95 3.83 8.43
CA PHE A 422 -23.90 4.94 8.54
C PHE A 422 -24.47 5.08 9.95
N THR A 423 -24.07 4.22 10.87
CA THR A 423 -24.35 4.38 12.30
C THR A 423 -23.43 5.44 12.91
N PRO A 424 -23.78 6.03 14.07
CA PRO A 424 -22.90 6.92 14.82
C PRO A 424 -21.55 6.29 15.20
N MET A 425 -21.47 4.95 15.36
CA MET A 425 -20.23 4.20 15.57
C MET A 425 -19.41 3.98 14.29
N GLY A 426 -19.93 4.38 13.13
CA GLY A 426 -19.27 4.19 11.83
C GLY A 426 -17.87 4.82 11.74
N THR A 427 -17.55 5.75 12.64
CA THR A 427 -16.23 6.39 12.81
C THR A 427 -15.17 5.39 13.14
N ALA A 428 -15.46 4.62 14.19
CA ALA A 428 -14.53 3.77 14.87
C ALA A 428 -14.23 2.57 13.97
N PHE A 429 -15.25 2.11 13.24
CA PHE A 429 -15.09 1.19 12.14
C PHE A 429 -14.28 1.75 10.98
N SER A 430 -14.61 2.96 10.50
CA SER A 430 -13.90 3.57 9.36
C SER A 430 -12.41 3.77 9.67
N THR A 431 -12.06 4.23 10.88
CA THR A 431 -10.68 4.39 11.32
C THR A 431 -9.98 3.05 11.51
N LEU A 432 -10.67 2.02 12.03
CA LEU A 432 -10.12 0.66 12.13
C LEU A 432 -9.74 0.10 10.75
N PHE A 433 -10.65 0.18 9.79
CA PHE A 433 -10.39 -0.33 8.44
C PHE A 433 -9.38 0.54 7.69
N GLU A 434 -9.30 1.84 7.99
CA GLU A 434 -8.20 2.68 7.51
C GLU A 434 -6.85 2.20 8.04
N TYR A 435 -6.77 1.87 9.32
CA TYR A 435 -5.58 1.29 9.92
C TYR A 435 -5.23 -0.08 9.30
N THR A 436 -6.20 -0.99 9.16
CA THR A 436 -5.94 -2.34 8.61
C THR A 436 -5.51 -2.32 7.15
N THR A 437 -6.13 -1.48 6.32
CA THR A 437 -5.81 -1.35 4.89
C THR A 437 -4.43 -0.74 4.62
N GLN A 438 -3.86 -0.11 5.64
CA GLN A 438 -2.52 0.45 5.59
C GLN A 438 -1.47 -0.56 6.03
N SER A 439 -1.83 -1.62 6.78
CA SER A 439 -0.88 -2.58 7.37
C SER A 439 0.26 -3.00 6.44
N ALA A 440 1.49 -2.86 6.93
CA ALA A 440 2.71 -3.14 6.19
C ALA A 440 3.06 -4.64 6.12
N VAL A 441 2.46 -5.49 6.96
CA VAL A 441 2.81 -6.92 7.06
C VAL A 441 2.65 -7.63 5.71
N THR A 442 1.50 -7.45 5.07
CA THR A 442 1.20 -8.05 3.76
C THR A 442 2.10 -7.50 2.66
N GLN A 443 2.47 -6.22 2.74
CA GLN A 443 3.33 -5.53 1.77
C GLN A 443 4.78 -6.04 1.87
N VAL A 444 5.30 -6.21 3.09
CA VAL A 444 6.63 -6.81 3.35
C VAL A 444 6.68 -8.26 2.84
N LEU A 445 5.66 -9.07 3.14
CA LEU A 445 5.60 -10.46 2.67
C LEU A 445 5.45 -10.55 1.14
N ALA A 446 4.62 -9.70 0.53
CA ALA A 446 4.46 -9.63 -0.92
C ALA A 446 5.77 -9.23 -1.61
N PHE A 447 6.47 -8.23 -1.09
CA PHE A 447 7.78 -7.82 -1.59
C PHE A 447 8.79 -8.97 -1.48
N ALA A 448 8.89 -9.63 -0.31
CA ALA A 448 9.80 -10.74 -0.11
C ALA A 448 9.50 -11.92 -1.04
N ALA A 449 8.22 -12.23 -1.27
CA ALA A 449 7.81 -13.27 -2.20
C ALA A 449 8.18 -12.95 -3.65
N ILE A 450 7.93 -11.72 -4.12
CA ILE A 450 8.26 -11.32 -5.49
C ILE A 450 9.78 -11.23 -5.69
N MET A 451 10.50 -10.58 -4.77
CA MET A 451 11.94 -10.40 -4.93
C MET A 451 12.72 -11.70 -4.74
N PHE A 452 12.39 -12.50 -3.71
CA PHE A 452 13.25 -13.62 -3.31
C PHE A 452 12.69 -15.00 -3.66
N LEU A 453 11.37 -15.23 -3.53
CA LEU A 453 10.78 -16.53 -3.88
C LEU A 453 10.63 -16.69 -5.40
N CYS A 454 10.05 -15.71 -6.09
CA CYS A 454 10.06 -15.66 -7.56
C CYS A 454 11.49 -15.47 -8.08
N GLY A 455 12.28 -14.66 -7.38
CA GLY A 455 13.67 -14.37 -7.72
C GLY A 455 13.78 -13.22 -8.72
N TRP A 456 14.33 -12.10 -8.26
CA TRP A 456 14.53 -10.87 -9.04
C TRP A 456 15.21 -11.12 -10.42
N HIS A 457 16.16 -12.05 -10.45
CA HIS A 457 16.90 -12.44 -11.66
C HIS A 457 16.03 -13.17 -12.70
N LYS A 458 15.06 -13.99 -12.26
CA LYS A 458 14.15 -14.67 -13.18
C LYS A 458 13.16 -13.69 -13.76
N LEU A 459 12.68 -12.76 -12.95
CA LEU A 459 11.77 -11.70 -13.39
C LEU A 459 12.45 -10.82 -14.44
N ASP A 460 13.69 -10.39 -14.19
CA ASP A 460 14.46 -9.58 -15.13
C ASP A 460 14.73 -10.33 -16.46
N ARG A 461 15.11 -11.61 -16.38
CA ARG A 461 15.30 -12.46 -17.57
C ARG A 461 14.01 -12.67 -18.36
N SER A 462 12.89 -12.87 -17.66
CA SER A 462 11.57 -13.02 -18.29
C SER A 462 11.14 -11.72 -18.96
N MET A 463 11.47 -10.58 -18.36
CA MET A 463 11.18 -9.28 -18.93
C MET A 463 12.01 -9.02 -20.20
N ASN A 464 13.31 -9.29 -20.13
CA ASN A 464 14.22 -9.16 -21.28
C ASN A 464 13.86 -10.11 -22.43
N SER A 465 13.31 -11.30 -22.14
CA SER A 465 12.85 -12.22 -23.18
C SER A 465 11.53 -11.78 -23.83
N LEU A 466 10.64 -11.13 -23.08
CA LEU A 466 9.34 -10.67 -23.59
C LEU A 466 9.41 -9.32 -24.32
N VAL A 467 10.27 -8.40 -23.87
CA VAL A 467 10.36 -7.03 -24.38
C VAL A 467 11.59 -6.82 -25.27
N GLY A 468 12.61 -7.68 -25.13
CA GLY A 468 13.93 -7.46 -25.71
C GLY A 468 14.84 -6.67 -24.75
N ASN A 469 16.15 -6.70 -25.03
CA ASN A 469 17.11 -5.88 -24.27
C ASN A 469 16.93 -4.39 -24.59
N SER A 470 17.05 -3.55 -23.57
CA SER A 470 17.02 -2.08 -23.71
C SER A 470 18.08 -1.63 -24.71
N SER A 471 17.63 -1.02 -25.81
CA SER A 471 18.47 -0.66 -26.94
C SER A 471 19.22 0.66 -26.69
N GLY A 472 20.55 0.62 -26.56
CA GLY A 472 21.53 1.66 -26.94
C GLY A 472 21.47 3.08 -26.33
N SER A 473 20.35 3.53 -25.77
CA SER A 473 20.18 4.89 -25.24
C SER A 473 20.42 4.94 -23.74
N LEU A 474 21.18 5.95 -23.29
CA LEU A 474 21.53 6.13 -21.88
C LEU A 474 20.30 6.35 -21.00
N VAL A 475 19.24 6.96 -21.54
CA VAL A 475 17.96 7.17 -20.84
C VAL A 475 17.24 5.84 -20.61
N GLU A 476 17.19 4.97 -21.62
CA GLU A 476 16.57 3.64 -21.49
C GLU A 476 17.39 2.71 -20.59
N PHE A 477 18.71 2.90 -20.52
CA PHE A 477 19.55 2.22 -19.54
C PHE A 477 19.28 2.66 -18.09
N ILE A 478 19.08 3.96 -17.85
CA ILE A 478 18.84 4.51 -16.50
C ILE A 478 17.40 4.27 -16.03
N ILE A 479 16.43 4.33 -16.94
CA ILE A 479 14.99 4.41 -16.60
C ILE A 479 14.20 3.20 -17.12
N GLY A 480 14.81 2.34 -17.94
CA GLY A 480 14.17 1.16 -18.51
C GLY A 480 13.78 0.11 -17.46
N HIS A 481 13.04 -0.90 -17.93
CA HIS A 481 12.49 -1.97 -17.10
C HIS A 481 13.57 -2.74 -16.30
N SER A 482 14.78 -2.87 -16.86
CA SER A 482 15.95 -3.55 -16.27
C SER A 482 17.03 -2.58 -15.77
N SER A 483 16.66 -1.37 -15.34
CA SER A 483 17.61 -0.38 -14.84
C SER A 483 18.45 -0.90 -13.66
N PRO A 484 19.78 -0.71 -13.68
CA PRO A 484 20.64 -1.07 -12.56
C PRO A 484 20.39 -0.20 -11.33
N ILE A 485 19.96 1.05 -11.51
CA ILE A 485 19.63 1.96 -10.40
C ILE A 485 18.38 1.45 -9.68
N PHE A 486 17.33 1.08 -10.43
CA PHE A 486 16.14 0.49 -9.83
C PHE A 486 16.46 -0.82 -9.14
N SER A 487 17.32 -1.65 -9.72
CA SER A 487 17.79 -2.89 -9.09
C SER A 487 18.49 -2.62 -7.75
N MET A 488 19.40 -1.63 -7.67
CA MET A 488 20.04 -1.25 -6.39
C MET A 488 19.03 -0.73 -5.37
N MET A 489 18.09 0.12 -5.80
CA MET A 489 17.04 0.66 -4.92
C MET A 489 16.09 -0.42 -4.39
N LEU A 490 15.87 -1.49 -5.17
CA LEU A 490 15.10 -2.66 -4.73
C LEU A 490 15.80 -3.45 -3.62
N PHE A 491 17.14 -3.42 -3.51
CA PHE A 491 17.86 -4.06 -2.40
C PHE A 491 18.04 -3.15 -1.18
N ILE A 492 17.91 -1.82 -1.35
CA ILE A 492 18.26 -0.86 -0.29
C ILE A 492 17.02 -0.07 0.15
N SER A 493 16.51 0.82 -0.71
CA SER A 493 15.52 1.81 -0.29
C SER A 493 14.11 1.24 -0.16
N VAL A 494 13.67 0.40 -1.11
CA VAL A 494 12.31 -0.16 -1.09
C VAL A 494 12.05 -1.00 0.17
N PRO A 495 12.86 -2.01 0.50
CA PRO A 495 12.65 -2.79 1.72
C PRO A 495 12.83 -1.94 2.98
N MET A 496 13.77 -0.98 2.99
CA MET A 496 13.94 -0.05 4.12
C MET A 496 12.65 0.72 4.39
N PHE A 497 12.04 1.35 3.38
CA PHE A 497 10.82 2.13 3.58
C PHE A 497 9.59 1.25 3.93
N LEU A 498 9.51 0.03 3.41
CA LEU A 498 8.50 -0.94 3.87
C LEU A 498 8.69 -1.31 5.35
N ALA A 499 9.95 -1.50 5.78
CA ALA A 499 10.28 -1.78 7.17
C ALA A 499 10.07 -0.55 8.07
N VAL A 500 10.33 0.67 7.59
CA VAL A 500 10.03 1.92 8.30
C VAL A 500 8.55 2.00 8.60
N LYS A 501 7.72 1.70 7.61
CA LYS A 501 6.27 1.66 7.77
C LYS A 501 5.81 0.58 8.77
N TYR A 502 6.37 -0.62 8.68
CA TYR A 502 6.10 -1.68 9.65
C TYR A 502 6.45 -1.26 11.08
N VAL A 503 7.66 -0.71 11.27
CA VAL A 503 8.16 -0.28 12.57
C VAL A 503 7.31 0.86 13.11
N SER A 504 6.90 1.79 12.24
CA SER A 504 6.04 2.89 12.64
C SER A 504 4.67 2.38 13.11
N GLU A 505 4.04 1.43 12.42
CA GLU A 505 2.73 0.85 12.78
C GLU A 505 2.74 0.03 14.08
N PHE A 506 3.69 -0.89 14.21
CA PHE A 506 3.65 -1.87 15.30
C PHE A 506 4.43 -1.42 16.53
N ASP A 507 5.38 -0.49 16.39
CA ASP A 507 6.32 -0.13 17.44
C ASP A 507 6.11 1.28 18.01
N LEU A 508 5.52 2.20 17.25
CA LEU A 508 5.71 3.63 17.50
C LEU A 508 4.42 4.45 17.71
N LEU A 509 3.92 4.43 18.94
CA LEU A 509 3.35 5.60 19.62
C LEU A 509 3.95 5.68 21.04
N PHE A 510 4.02 6.87 21.64
CA PHE A 510 4.74 7.26 22.88
C PHE A 510 4.82 6.28 24.06
N LYS A 511 3.94 5.27 24.15
CA LYS A 511 3.92 4.25 25.21
C LYS A 511 4.25 2.83 24.71
N GLY A 512 4.57 2.64 23.44
CA GLY A 512 4.93 1.35 22.84
C GLY A 512 3.77 0.38 22.64
N LEU A 513 2.53 0.86 22.44
CA LEU A 513 1.31 0.04 22.30
C LEU A 513 0.34 0.62 21.25
N ASP A 514 0.85 0.99 20.07
CA ASP A 514 0.08 1.72 19.04
C ASP A 514 -1.15 0.93 18.54
N VAL A 515 -0.92 -0.28 18.02
CA VAL A 515 -1.97 -1.17 17.51
C VAL A 515 -3.06 -1.42 18.55
N GLN A 516 -2.66 -1.59 19.82
CA GLN A 516 -3.61 -1.88 20.88
C GLN A 516 -4.49 -0.66 21.19
N MET A 517 -3.93 0.54 21.22
CA MET A 517 -4.72 1.76 21.42
C MET A 517 -5.67 2.03 20.25
N HIS A 518 -5.22 1.82 19.01
CA HIS A 518 -6.08 1.94 17.83
C HIS A 518 -7.24 0.93 17.87
N ILE A 519 -6.98 -0.32 18.25
CA ILE A 519 -8.02 -1.35 18.40
C ILE A 519 -9.00 -1.00 19.52
N GLU A 520 -8.49 -0.67 20.71
CA GLU A 520 -9.31 -0.32 21.86
C GLU A 520 -10.18 0.90 21.57
N TYR A 521 -9.64 1.92 20.89
CA TYR A 521 -10.40 3.10 20.48
C TYR A 521 -11.49 2.77 19.45
N ALA A 522 -11.16 2.00 18.42
CA ALA A 522 -12.05 1.66 17.33
C ALA A 522 -13.22 0.76 17.72
N VAL A 523 -13.03 -0.06 18.75
CA VAL A 523 -13.96 -1.12 19.10
C VAL A 523 -14.68 -0.81 20.42
N ARG A 524 -14.32 0.30 21.06
CA ARG A 524 -15.06 0.87 22.18
C ARG A 524 -16.52 1.10 21.79
N GLY A 525 -17.44 0.55 22.58
CA GLY A 525 -18.88 0.73 22.39
C GLY A 525 -19.57 -0.36 21.56
N LEU A 526 -18.84 -1.28 20.91
CA LEU A 526 -19.46 -2.32 20.08
C LEU A 526 -20.42 -3.24 20.85
N THR A 527 -20.00 -3.65 22.04
CA THR A 527 -20.78 -4.42 23.01
C THR A 527 -20.45 -3.92 24.41
N PRO A 528 -21.27 -4.20 25.43
CA PRO A 528 -20.93 -3.89 26.82
C PRO A 528 -19.75 -4.72 27.37
N PHE A 529 -19.18 -5.65 26.59
CA PHE A 529 -18.09 -6.52 27.01
C PHE A 529 -16.79 -6.19 26.28
N ASP A 530 -15.87 -5.51 26.98
CA ASP A 530 -14.57 -5.09 26.42
C ASP A 530 -13.72 -6.25 25.88
N ILE A 531 -13.84 -7.45 26.47
CA ILE A 531 -13.12 -8.64 26.00
C ILE A 531 -13.58 -9.06 24.60
N VAL A 532 -14.89 -9.04 24.34
CA VAL A 532 -15.47 -9.43 23.05
C VAL A 532 -15.09 -8.41 21.99
N ASN A 533 -15.18 -7.13 22.36
CA ASN A 533 -14.74 -6.00 21.56
C ASN A 533 -13.26 -6.21 21.16
N ASN A 534 -12.34 -6.28 22.13
CA ASN A 534 -10.91 -6.37 21.83
C ASN A 534 -10.55 -7.61 21.00
N ALA A 535 -11.21 -8.75 21.25
CA ALA A 535 -11.04 -9.95 20.44
C ALA A 535 -11.45 -9.72 18.97
N PHE A 536 -12.60 -9.07 18.74
CA PHE A 536 -13.08 -8.73 17.40
C PHE A 536 -12.12 -7.78 16.67
N GLY A 537 -11.62 -6.74 17.35
CA GLY A 537 -10.64 -5.82 16.77
C GLY A 537 -9.34 -6.49 16.35
N HIS A 538 -8.78 -7.36 17.21
CA HIS A 538 -7.60 -8.14 16.84
C HIS A 538 -7.83 -9.09 15.66
N ILE A 539 -9.01 -9.72 15.57
CA ILE A 539 -9.36 -10.58 14.44
C ILE A 539 -9.35 -9.78 13.13
N ILE A 540 -9.92 -8.57 13.11
CA ILE A 540 -9.94 -7.73 11.91
C ILE A 540 -8.52 -7.30 11.51
N VAL A 541 -7.74 -6.75 12.45
CA VAL A 541 -6.37 -6.25 12.18
C VAL A 541 -5.46 -7.35 11.66
N PHE A 542 -5.53 -8.56 12.21
CA PHE A 542 -4.68 -9.68 11.81
C PHE A 542 -5.32 -10.61 10.77
N MET A 543 -6.52 -10.33 10.28
CA MET A 543 -7.20 -11.14 9.26
C MET A 543 -6.34 -11.36 8.00
N PRO A 544 -5.68 -10.35 7.42
CA PRO A 544 -4.84 -10.55 6.23
C PRO A 544 -3.69 -11.54 6.48
N PHE A 545 -3.06 -11.47 7.66
CA PHE A 545 -2.02 -12.41 8.06
C PHE A 545 -2.59 -13.82 8.29
N ALA A 546 -3.75 -13.91 8.95
CA ALA A 546 -4.44 -15.19 9.14
C ALA A 546 -4.80 -15.84 7.80
N ILE A 547 -5.24 -15.08 6.79
CA ILE A 547 -5.49 -15.58 5.44
C ILE A 547 -4.22 -16.19 4.85
N ILE A 548 -3.08 -15.48 4.91
CA ILE A 548 -1.80 -15.99 4.38
C ILE A 548 -1.43 -17.32 5.04
N VAL A 549 -1.48 -17.38 6.38
CA VAL A 549 -1.11 -18.58 7.14
C VAL A 549 -2.04 -19.75 6.85
N ASN A 550 -3.36 -19.53 6.84
CA ASN A 550 -4.33 -20.59 6.57
C ASN A 550 -4.19 -21.16 5.16
N PHE A 551 -3.99 -20.32 4.14
CA PHE A 551 -3.75 -20.79 2.78
C PHE A 551 -2.40 -21.51 2.63
N ALA A 552 -1.37 -21.07 3.35
CA ALA A 552 -0.09 -21.78 3.39
C ALA A 552 -0.24 -23.18 4.02
N ILE A 553 -0.95 -23.30 5.14
CA ILE A 553 -1.26 -24.58 5.79
C ILE A 553 -2.08 -25.47 4.85
N TYR A 554 -3.09 -24.92 4.20
CA TYR A 554 -3.90 -25.64 3.22
C TYR A 554 -3.05 -26.15 2.04
N ALA A 555 -2.16 -25.33 1.49
CA ALA A 555 -1.26 -25.72 0.41
C ALA A 555 -0.32 -26.86 0.85
N ILE A 556 0.22 -26.79 2.08
CA ILE A 556 1.05 -27.86 2.67
C ILE A 556 0.24 -29.15 2.80
N TYR A 557 -0.97 -29.07 3.37
CA TYR A 557 -1.85 -30.22 3.52
C TYR A 557 -2.20 -30.85 2.18
N HIS A 558 -2.61 -30.05 1.20
CA HIS A 558 -2.99 -30.51 -0.14
C HIS A 558 -1.81 -31.21 -0.84
N THR A 559 -0.63 -30.58 -0.83
CA THR A 559 0.55 -31.11 -1.53
C THR A 559 1.04 -32.43 -0.92
N ILE A 560 1.05 -32.53 0.42
CA ILE A 560 1.52 -33.74 1.11
C ILE A 560 0.49 -34.86 1.06
N ARG A 561 -0.80 -34.58 1.32
CA ARG A 561 -1.83 -35.61 1.48
C ARG A 561 -2.52 -35.97 0.17
N VAL A 562 -2.86 -34.99 -0.65
CA VAL A 562 -3.64 -35.18 -1.88
C VAL A 562 -2.69 -35.49 -3.03
N GLU A 563 -1.70 -34.62 -3.27
CA GLU A 563 -0.76 -34.77 -4.41
C GLU A 563 0.40 -35.73 -4.11
N LYS A 564 0.65 -36.06 -2.84
CA LYS A 564 1.75 -36.94 -2.38
C LYS A 564 3.13 -36.49 -2.87
N MET A 565 3.33 -35.18 -2.99
CA MET A 565 4.61 -34.59 -3.43
C MET A 565 5.48 -34.18 -2.24
N PRO A 566 6.82 -34.12 -2.40
CA PRO A 566 7.72 -33.67 -1.34
C PRO A 566 7.52 -32.18 -1.03
N LEU A 567 7.76 -31.76 0.21
CA LEU A 567 7.59 -30.37 0.66
C LEU A 567 8.31 -29.35 -0.24
N GLY A 568 9.41 -29.74 -0.87
CA GLY A 568 10.15 -28.88 -1.79
C GLY A 568 9.38 -28.49 -3.06
N SER A 569 8.33 -29.21 -3.47
CA SER A 569 7.49 -28.81 -4.62
C SER A 569 6.63 -27.58 -4.33
N ILE A 570 6.31 -27.33 -3.05
CA ILE A 570 5.48 -26.21 -2.59
C ILE A 570 6.17 -24.86 -2.81
N PHE A 571 7.49 -24.85 -2.92
CA PHE A 571 8.32 -23.66 -3.17
C PHE A 571 8.73 -23.53 -4.64
N LYS A 572 8.31 -24.47 -5.49
CA LYS A 572 8.58 -24.40 -6.93
C LYS A 572 7.44 -23.66 -7.63
N GLU A 573 7.82 -22.98 -8.70
CA GLU A 573 6.88 -22.33 -9.61
C GLU A 573 5.95 -23.36 -10.23
N THR A 574 4.66 -23.04 -10.31
CA THR A 574 3.66 -23.90 -10.96
C THR A 574 3.61 -23.68 -12.48
N VAL A 575 4.07 -22.52 -12.94
CA VAL A 575 4.20 -22.17 -14.36
C VAL A 575 5.55 -21.49 -14.58
N HIS A 576 6.34 -21.98 -15.53
CA HIS A 576 7.60 -21.35 -15.89
C HIS A 576 7.34 -19.98 -16.55
N PHE A 577 7.90 -18.92 -15.96
CA PHE A 577 7.89 -17.59 -16.55
C PHE A 577 8.77 -17.59 -17.82
N GLY A 578 8.13 -17.54 -19.00
CA GLY A 578 8.80 -17.53 -20.30
C GLY A 578 8.77 -18.89 -21.01
N SER A 579 8.66 -18.81 -22.34
CA SER A 579 8.47 -19.87 -23.34
C SER A 579 9.06 -21.26 -23.01
N PRO A 580 8.37 -22.37 -23.41
CA PRO A 580 8.93 -23.72 -23.39
C PRO A 580 10.22 -23.88 -24.23
N ASN A 581 10.60 -22.87 -25.02
CA ASN A 581 11.73 -22.95 -25.95
C ASN A 581 13.06 -22.38 -25.42
N SER A 582 13.22 -22.06 -24.14
CA SER A 582 14.51 -21.57 -23.62
C SER A 582 15.13 -22.40 -22.49
N LEU A 583 14.92 -23.72 -22.50
CA LEU A 583 15.92 -24.67 -22.01
C LEU A 583 17.15 -24.59 -22.96
N GLY A 584 17.94 -23.52 -22.92
CA GLY A 584 19.19 -23.52 -23.70
C GLY A 584 19.89 -22.21 -24.03
N GLN A 585 19.29 -21.04 -23.84
CA GLN A 585 20.03 -19.79 -24.09
C GLN A 585 20.58 -19.20 -22.79
N HIS A 586 21.77 -19.68 -22.40
CA HIS A 586 22.69 -18.87 -21.60
C HIS A 586 23.21 -17.73 -22.49
N SER A 587 22.47 -16.63 -22.57
CA SER A 587 23.14 -15.33 -22.71
C SER A 587 23.97 -15.13 -21.45
N ASP A 588 25.18 -14.63 -21.65
CA ASP A 588 26.17 -14.35 -20.63
C ASP A 588 25.73 -13.10 -19.83
N ASP A 589 24.56 -13.15 -19.21
CA ASP A 589 23.93 -12.02 -18.52
C ASP A 589 24.41 -11.96 -17.07
N THR A 590 25.70 -11.68 -16.93
CA THR A 590 26.28 -11.28 -15.65
C THR A 590 25.77 -9.87 -15.33
N PRO A 591 24.95 -9.66 -14.27
CA PRO A 591 24.44 -8.32 -13.94
C PRO A 591 25.60 -7.34 -13.74
N LEU A 592 25.44 -6.05 -14.04
CA LEU A 592 26.54 -5.06 -14.01
C LEU A 592 27.37 -5.09 -12.70
N VAL A 593 26.72 -5.39 -11.57
CA VAL A 593 27.33 -5.60 -10.23
C VAL A 593 28.37 -6.73 -10.23
N THR A 594 28.13 -7.82 -10.97
CA THR A 594 29.09 -8.91 -11.12
C THR A 594 30.30 -8.52 -11.96
N SER A 595 30.23 -7.50 -12.82
CA SER A 595 31.41 -7.01 -13.58
C SER A 595 32.43 -6.30 -12.66
N LEU A 596 31.96 -5.58 -11.64
CA LEU A 596 32.79 -4.88 -10.64
C LEU A 596 33.56 -5.86 -9.76
N PHE A 597 32.93 -6.97 -9.37
CA PHE A 597 33.53 -8.01 -8.51
C PHE A 597 34.05 -9.24 -9.28
N ARG A 598 33.88 -9.34 -10.61
CA ARG A 598 34.51 -10.38 -11.45
C ARG A 598 36.03 -10.36 -11.31
N ARG A 599 36.58 -9.17 -11.02
CA ARG A 599 38.01 -8.91 -10.78
C ARG A 599 38.44 -9.07 -9.33
N CYS A 600 37.57 -9.48 -8.42
CA CYS A 600 37.95 -9.66 -7.02
C CYS A 600 38.93 -10.83 -6.90
N TRP A 601 40.15 -10.54 -6.41
CA TRP A 601 41.28 -11.48 -6.30
C TRP A 601 41.12 -12.58 -5.23
N LEU A 602 40.00 -12.58 -4.50
CA LEU A 602 39.76 -13.52 -3.39
C LEU A 602 39.18 -14.85 -3.91
N ARG A 603 39.69 -15.95 -3.37
CA ARG A 603 39.19 -17.30 -3.63
C ARG A 603 37.75 -17.43 -3.10
N ASP A 604 36.89 -18.10 -3.87
CA ASP A 604 35.45 -18.15 -3.62
C ASP A 604 35.07 -18.66 -2.21
N HIS A 605 35.75 -19.69 -1.71
CA HIS A 605 35.56 -20.19 -0.33
C HIS A 605 35.94 -19.17 0.75
N VAL A 606 36.93 -18.31 0.51
CA VAL A 606 37.32 -17.24 1.45
C VAL A 606 36.22 -16.19 1.51
N MET A 607 35.58 -15.88 0.38
CA MET A 607 34.45 -14.94 0.35
C MET A 607 33.25 -15.48 1.14
N VAL A 608 32.92 -16.77 0.99
CA VAL A 608 31.86 -17.42 1.78
C VAL A 608 32.19 -17.45 3.29
N ALA A 609 33.45 -17.71 3.64
CA ALA A 609 33.89 -17.69 5.04
C ALA A 609 33.80 -16.29 5.68
N LEU A 610 34.16 -15.24 4.93
CA LEU A 610 34.00 -13.85 5.38
C LEU A 610 32.53 -13.48 5.60
N LEU A 611 31.64 -13.87 4.68
CA LEU A 611 30.20 -13.69 4.87
C LEU A 611 29.71 -14.41 6.13
N PHE A 612 30.12 -15.67 6.33
CA PHE A 612 29.72 -16.45 7.50
C PHE A 612 30.15 -15.79 8.82
N ILE A 613 31.38 -15.29 8.91
CA ILE A 613 31.88 -14.59 10.11
C ILE A 613 31.07 -13.33 10.39
N PHE A 614 30.79 -12.54 9.34
CA PHE A 614 30.01 -11.32 9.50
C PHE A 614 28.58 -11.60 9.97
N GLU A 615 27.88 -12.55 9.33
CA GLU A 615 26.52 -12.91 9.75
C GLU A 615 26.48 -13.54 11.15
N ALA A 616 27.52 -14.29 11.55
CA ALA A 616 27.62 -14.79 12.91
C ALA A 616 27.72 -13.66 13.95
N LEU A 617 28.44 -12.58 13.63
CA LEU A 617 28.47 -11.38 14.48
C LEU A 617 27.10 -10.69 14.55
N VAL A 618 26.37 -10.62 13.44
CA VAL A 618 25.00 -10.09 13.42
C VAL A 618 24.08 -10.94 14.31
N ALA A 619 24.18 -12.27 14.24
CA ALA A 619 23.43 -13.17 15.11
C ALA A 619 23.72 -12.88 16.60
N VAL A 620 24.99 -12.70 16.97
CA VAL A 620 25.40 -12.35 18.34
C VAL A 620 24.78 -11.01 18.75
N CYS A 621 24.80 -9.99 17.89
CA CYS A 621 24.15 -8.71 18.15
C CYS A 621 22.63 -8.87 18.36
N LEU A 622 21.94 -9.66 17.52
CA LEU A 622 20.50 -9.93 17.68
C LEU A 622 20.19 -10.66 18.99
N VAL A 623 21.02 -11.60 19.42
CA VAL A 623 20.89 -12.28 20.72
C VAL A 623 21.09 -11.29 21.87
N ILE A 624 22.07 -10.40 21.78
CA ILE A 624 22.29 -9.33 22.78
C ILE A 624 21.09 -8.41 22.86
N PHE A 625 20.54 -7.98 21.72
CA PHE A 625 19.33 -7.16 21.69
C PHE A 625 18.15 -7.90 22.31
N PHE A 626 17.91 -9.15 21.92
CA PHE A 626 16.86 -9.99 22.50
C PHE A 626 17.00 -10.06 24.03
N ALA A 627 18.18 -10.42 24.54
CA ALA A 627 18.42 -10.50 25.98
C ALA A 627 18.23 -9.15 26.69
N THR A 628 18.66 -8.05 26.07
CA THR A 628 18.48 -6.69 26.60
C THR A 628 17.00 -6.35 26.76
N TYR A 629 16.19 -6.69 25.76
CA TYR A 629 14.75 -6.41 25.76
C TYR A 629 13.92 -7.39 26.60
N THR A 630 14.31 -8.66 26.74
CA THR A 630 13.50 -9.63 27.50
C THR A 630 13.94 -9.84 28.94
N VAL A 631 15.24 -9.68 29.24
CA VAL A 631 15.80 -10.04 30.56
C VAL A 631 16.23 -8.80 31.36
N PHE A 632 16.81 -7.79 30.70
CA PHE A 632 17.50 -6.69 31.38
C PHE A 632 16.70 -5.38 31.46
N HIS A 633 15.58 -5.26 30.74
CA HIS A 633 14.75 -4.06 30.77
C HIS A 633 13.74 -4.11 31.92
N LYS A 634 13.57 -2.98 32.62
CA LYS A 634 12.66 -2.87 33.77
C LYS A 634 11.25 -2.40 33.42
N ASP A 635 11.06 -1.81 32.24
CA ASP A 635 9.78 -1.29 31.77
C ASP A 635 9.11 -2.27 30.78
N PRO A 636 7.76 -2.34 30.73
CA PRO A 636 7.04 -3.18 29.77
C PRO A 636 7.35 -2.73 28.34
N ILE A 637 8.07 -3.57 27.60
CA ILE A 637 8.43 -3.32 26.19
C ILE A 637 7.34 -3.83 25.26
N ASN A 638 7.22 -3.18 24.11
CA ASN A 638 6.34 -3.58 23.04
C ASN A 638 6.58 -5.05 22.60
N PRO A 639 5.59 -5.95 22.72
CA PRO A 639 5.73 -7.36 22.36
C PRO A 639 6.01 -7.57 20.87
N TYR A 640 5.59 -6.66 19.99
CA TYR A 640 5.83 -6.74 18.55
C TYR A 640 7.32 -6.58 18.21
N ARG A 641 8.06 -5.74 18.95
CA ARG A 641 9.52 -5.58 18.77
C ARG A 641 10.25 -6.87 19.10
N VAL A 642 9.87 -7.53 20.20
CA VAL A 642 10.44 -8.82 20.59
C VAL A 642 10.15 -9.88 19.53
N LEU A 643 8.91 -9.92 19.01
CA LEU A 643 8.53 -10.84 17.94
C LEU A 643 9.39 -10.66 16.68
N VAL A 644 9.61 -9.42 16.23
CA VAL A 644 10.48 -9.13 15.06
C VAL A 644 11.90 -9.61 15.30
N ILE A 645 12.47 -9.33 16.47
CA ILE A 645 13.84 -9.78 16.80
C ILE A 645 13.92 -11.31 16.77
N VAL A 646 12.91 -12.01 17.31
CA VAL A 646 12.85 -13.48 17.27
C VAL A 646 12.79 -13.98 15.82
N VAL A 647 11.93 -13.38 14.98
CA VAL A 647 11.83 -13.77 13.56
C VAL A 647 13.15 -13.53 12.84
N LEU A 648 13.76 -12.35 12.97
CA LEU A 648 15.05 -12.06 12.34
C LEU A 648 16.16 -12.99 12.84
N LEU A 649 16.22 -13.27 14.14
CA LEU A 649 17.20 -14.19 14.71
C LEU A 649 17.02 -15.62 14.17
N THR A 650 15.78 -16.11 14.09
CA THR A 650 15.52 -17.46 13.54
C THR A 650 15.92 -17.55 12.07
N LEU A 651 15.60 -16.53 11.26
CA LEU A 651 15.98 -16.47 9.85
C LEU A 651 17.51 -16.35 9.68
N ASN A 652 18.19 -15.58 10.53
CA ASN A 652 19.64 -15.45 10.51
C ASN A 652 20.34 -16.79 10.81
N VAL A 653 19.89 -17.51 11.84
CA VAL A 653 20.43 -18.83 12.18
C VAL A 653 20.23 -19.83 11.03
N LEU A 654 19.05 -19.83 10.41
CA LEU A 654 18.81 -20.65 9.22
C LEU A 654 19.73 -20.25 8.05
N SER A 655 19.96 -18.94 7.85
CA SER A 655 20.88 -18.44 6.82
C SER A 655 22.32 -18.90 7.06
N LEU A 656 22.77 -18.93 8.31
CA LEU A 656 24.09 -19.45 8.69
C LEU A 656 24.22 -20.95 8.40
N MET A 657 23.17 -21.73 8.64
CA MET A 657 23.15 -23.16 8.29
C MET A 657 23.27 -23.36 6.77
N GLU A 658 22.54 -22.59 5.98
CA GLU A 658 22.60 -22.65 4.51
C GLU A 658 23.96 -22.21 3.95
N LEU A 659 24.58 -21.16 4.53
CA LEU A 659 25.94 -20.74 4.16
C LEU A 659 26.99 -21.81 4.48
N LYS A 660 26.87 -22.48 5.62
CA LYS A 660 27.75 -23.60 5.99
C LYS A 660 27.63 -24.76 5.00
N TRP A 661 26.41 -25.10 4.61
CA TRP A 661 26.17 -26.15 3.61
C TRP A 661 26.70 -25.76 2.23
N LEU A 662 26.51 -24.51 1.80
CA LEU A 662 27.08 -24.01 0.56
C LEU A 662 28.61 -24.07 0.57
N TYR A 663 29.26 -23.70 1.68
CA TYR A 663 30.71 -23.79 1.82
C TYR A 663 31.22 -25.23 1.67
N SER A 664 30.46 -26.21 2.17
CA SER A 664 30.84 -27.63 2.15
C SER A 664 30.53 -28.33 0.82
N LEU A 665 29.40 -28.02 0.18
CA LEU A 665 28.87 -28.80 -0.95
C LEU A 665 28.97 -28.05 -2.30
N TRP A 666 29.06 -26.72 -2.29
CA TRP A 666 29.10 -25.87 -3.49
C TRP A 666 28.02 -26.22 -4.55
N ASP A 667 26.82 -26.58 -4.10
CA ASP A 667 25.83 -27.29 -4.92
C ASP A 667 24.75 -26.39 -5.53
N SER A 668 24.18 -25.47 -4.74
CA SER A 668 22.90 -24.83 -5.04
C SER A 668 22.89 -23.31 -4.88
N PRO A 669 22.59 -22.54 -5.96
CA PRO A 669 22.48 -21.09 -5.89
C PRO A 669 21.25 -20.63 -5.10
N TYR A 670 20.27 -21.51 -4.86
CA TYR A 670 19.07 -21.21 -4.06
C TYR A 670 19.42 -20.97 -2.59
N ARG A 671 20.45 -21.64 -2.06
CA ARG A 671 20.95 -21.41 -0.70
C ARG A 671 21.44 -19.98 -0.52
N MET A 672 22.12 -19.44 -1.55
CA MET A 672 22.59 -18.05 -1.54
C MET A 672 21.44 -17.04 -1.70
N ASN A 673 20.37 -17.39 -2.44
CA ASN A 673 19.18 -16.52 -2.51
C ASN A 673 18.54 -16.32 -1.14
N PHE A 674 18.45 -17.38 -0.33
CA PHE A 674 17.90 -17.30 1.01
C PHE A 674 18.74 -16.37 1.89
N HIS A 675 20.06 -16.51 1.87
CA HIS A 675 20.95 -15.60 2.59
C HIS A 675 20.80 -14.13 2.14
N ILE A 676 20.77 -13.88 0.83
CA ILE A 676 20.56 -12.52 0.28
C ILE A 676 19.23 -11.93 0.76
N ALA A 677 18.17 -12.74 0.82
CA ALA A 677 16.86 -12.33 1.31
C ALA A 677 16.91 -11.90 2.77
N VAL A 678 17.48 -12.76 3.63
CA VAL A 678 17.60 -12.51 5.07
C VAL A 678 18.46 -11.26 5.33
N ALA A 679 19.64 -11.15 4.72
CA ALA A 679 20.53 -10.00 4.89
C ALA A 679 19.89 -8.69 4.40
N THR A 680 19.11 -8.72 3.31
CA THR A 680 18.38 -7.55 2.81
C THR A 680 17.30 -7.10 3.80
N MET A 681 16.49 -8.03 4.31
CA MET A 681 15.43 -7.72 5.27
C MET A 681 15.99 -7.23 6.61
N GLU A 682 17.04 -7.86 7.14
CA GLU A 682 17.72 -7.38 8.35
C GLU A 682 18.25 -5.96 8.18
N THR A 683 18.92 -5.70 7.06
CA THR A 683 19.46 -4.38 6.75
C THR A 683 18.34 -3.34 6.72
N ALA A 684 17.22 -3.68 6.10
CA ALA A 684 16.04 -2.84 6.02
C ALA A 684 15.43 -2.52 7.39
N PHE A 685 15.25 -3.51 8.27
CA PHE A 685 14.71 -3.29 9.62
C PHE A 685 15.65 -2.45 10.49
N VAL A 686 16.96 -2.70 10.47
CA VAL A 686 17.93 -1.87 11.21
C VAL A 686 17.93 -0.43 10.71
N ASN A 687 17.98 -0.25 9.39
CA ASN A 687 17.93 1.09 8.79
C ASN A 687 16.59 1.79 9.08
N ALA A 688 15.49 1.06 9.14
CA ALA A 688 14.18 1.60 9.49
C ALA A 688 14.16 2.19 10.90
N TYR A 689 14.68 1.46 11.88
CA TYR A 689 14.82 1.94 13.26
C TYR A 689 15.76 3.16 13.36
N LEU A 690 16.87 3.17 12.61
CA LEU A 690 17.80 4.29 12.60
C LEU A 690 17.22 5.54 11.93
N LEU A 691 16.49 5.36 10.82
CA LEU A 691 15.81 6.44 10.12
C LEU A 691 14.74 7.06 11.02
N MET A 692 13.94 6.22 11.67
CA MET A 692 12.95 6.65 12.64
C MET A 692 13.59 7.42 13.80
N ALA A 693 14.66 6.88 14.40
CA ALA A 693 15.39 7.57 15.47
C ALA A 693 15.97 8.92 15.03
N ALA A 694 16.34 9.07 13.76
CA ALA A 694 16.82 10.34 13.22
C ALA A 694 15.73 11.40 13.06
N PHE A 695 14.48 11.01 12.83
CA PHE A 695 13.39 11.93 12.47
C PHE A 695 12.27 12.06 13.52
N ASN A 696 12.31 11.29 14.61
CA ASN A 696 11.32 11.35 15.70
C ASN A 696 11.44 12.61 16.61
N HIS A 697 12.23 13.61 16.23
CA HIS A 697 12.37 14.86 16.98
C HIS A 697 11.68 15.99 16.23
N ALA A 698 10.73 16.67 16.89
CA ALA A 698 9.83 17.65 16.29
C ALA A 698 10.53 18.74 15.45
N ASP A 699 11.77 19.12 15.80
CA ASP A 699 12.47 20.23 15.12
C ASP A 699 13.95 19.96 14.78
N THR A 700 14.50 18.76 15.04
CA THR A 700 15.95 18.50 14.79
C THR A 700 16.22 17.13 14.19
N THR A 701 16.99 17.07 13.10
CA THR A 701 17.43 15.80 12.53
C THR A 701 18.58 15.21 13.33
N GLY A 702 18.44 13.97 13.79
CA GLY A 702 19.48 13.21 14.48
C GLY A 702 20.60 12.77 13.53
N TYR A 703 21.57 13.65 13.28
CA TYR A 703 22.67 13.41 12.34
C TYR A 703 23.51 12.15 12.65
N VAL A 704 23.64 11.77 13.93
CA VAL A 704 24.38 10.58 14.34
C VAL A 704 23.69 9.30 13.83
N ALA A 705 22.37 9.22 13.98
CA ALA A 705 21.59 8.07 13.51
C ALA A 705 21.64 7.97 11.97
N LEU A 706 21.55 9.10 11.26
CA LEU A 706 21.72 9.14 9.80
C LEU A 706 23.11 8.70 9.35
N PHE A 707 24.17 9.14 10.05
CA PHE A 707 25.54 8.74 9.74
C PHE A 707 25.75 7.24 9.94
N ILE A 708 25.27 6.68 11.06
CA ILE A 708 25.33 5.24 11.34
C ILE A 708 24.54 4.46 10.27
N MET A 709 23.35 4.94 9.89
CA MET A 709 22.54 4.33 8.84
C MET A 709 23.28 4.32 7.49
N MET A 710 23.92 5.43 7.09
CA MET A 710 24.69 5.50 5.85
C MET A 710 25.88 4.52 5.88
N LEU A 711 26.63 4.46 6.98
CA LEU A 711 27.75 3.54 7.14
C LEU A 711 27.30 2.06 7.11
N HIS A 712 26.20 1.76 7.81
CA HIS A 712 25.61 0.43 7.83
C HIS A 712 25.11 0.00 6.45
N THR A 713 24.41 0.89 5.75
CA THR A 713 23.93 0.65 4.38
C THR A 713 25.09 0.43 3.41
N PHE A 714 26.16 1.23 3.51
CA PHE A 714 27.33 1.09 2.67
C PHE A 714 28.03 -0.26 2.90
N THR A 715 28.28 -0.64 4.16
CA THR A 715 28.93 -1.92 4.49
C THR A 715 28.09 -3.13 4.06
N ARG A 716 26.77 -3.12 4.34
CA ARG A 716 25.85 -4.17 3.88
C ARG A 716 25.73 -4.26 2.36
N SER A 717 25.77 -3.13 1.64
CA SER A 717 25.74 -3.14 0.17
C SER A 717 26.95 -3.84 -0.44
N ILE A 718 28.13 -3.69 0.17
CA ILE A 718 29.35 -4.41 -0.25
C ILE A 718 29.17 -5.92 -0.03
N LEU A 719 28.66 -6.33 1.13
CA LEU A 719 28.44 -7.75 1.45
C LEU A 719 27.38 -8.39 0.55
N LEU A 720 26.27 -7.70 0.29
CA LEU A 720 25.25 -8.15 -0.66
C LEU A 720 25.82 -8.30 -2.08
N SER A 721 26.67 -7.37 -2.52
CA SER A 721 27.34 -7.46 -3.82
C SER A 721 28.26 -8.69 -3.90
N ILE A 722 28.97 -9.01 -2.82
CA ILE A 722 29.78 -10.23 -2.70
C ILE A 722 28.88 -11.47 -2.79
N ALA A 723 27.78 -11.52 -2.05
CA ALA A 723 26.84 -12.66 -2.05
C ALA A 723 26.22 -12.89 -3.44
N ILE A 724 25.80 -11.82 -4.13
CA ILE A 724 25.30 -11.88 -5.51
C ILE A 724 26.37 -12.40 -6.48
N THR A 725 27.63 -12.02 -6.26
CA THR A 725 28.75 -12.48 -7.08
C THR A 725 29.02 -13.98 -6.88
N ILE A 726 29.05 -14.44 -5.63
CA ILE A 726 29.21 -15.87 -5.31
C ILE A 726 28.10 -16.68 -5.96
N ARG A 727 26.84 -16.22 -5.83
CA ARG A 727 25.69 -16.85 -6.49
C ARG A 727 25.90 -17.00 -7.99
N SER A 728 26.36 -15.94 -8.66
CA SER A 728 26.63 -15.97 -10.11
C SER A 728 27.70 -17.00 -10.46
N LYS A 729 28.75 -17.12 -9.66
CA LYS A 729 29.83 -18.11 -9.86
C LYS A 729 29.33 -19.54 -9.66
N VAL A 730 28.50 -19.80 -8.65
CA VAL A 730 27.88 -21.12 -8.39
C VAL A 730 27.02 -21.57 -9.57
N ILE A 731 26.33 -20.64 -10.25
CA ILE A 731 25.54 -20.94 -11.46
C ILE A 731 26.47 -21.31 -12.62
N GLN A 732 27.56 -20.56 -12.81
CA GLN A 732 28.53 -20.80 -13.88
C GLN A 732 29.32 -22.10 -13.70
N SER A 733 29.51 -22.57 -12.45
CA SER A 733 30.21 -23.82 -12.16
C SER A 733 29.38 -25.08 -12.39
N ARG A 734 28.08 -24.96 -12.74
CA ARG A 734 27.26 -26.13 -13.07
C ARG A 734 27.53 -26.58 -14.51
N PRO A 735 27.75 -27.88 -14.78
CA PRO A 735 27.94 -28.37 -16.13
C PRO A 735 26.68 -28.11 -16.97
N SER A 736 26.87 -27.41 -18.09
CA SER A 736 25.81 -26.96 -19.01
C SER A 736 25.51 -27.95 -20.13
N ARG A 737 26.14 -29.13 -20.13
CA ARG A 737 25.91 -30.16 -21.14
C ARG A 737 24.92 -31.19 -20.63
N THR A 738 23.82 -31.36 -21.36
CA THR A 738 22.90 -32.51 -21.28
C THR A 738 23.63 -33.86 -21.36
N ARG A 739 24.86 -33.88 -21.88
CA ARG A 739 25.74 -35.06 -21.93
C ARG A 739 26.37 -35.45 -20.58
N ASP A 740 26.51 -34.51 -19.64
CA ASP A 740 27.13 -34.78 -18.33
C ASP A 740 26.08 -35.18 -17.28
N VAL A 741 24.80 -34.85 -17.52
CA VAL A 741 23.69 -35.28 -16.65
C VAL A 741 23.44 -36.78 -16.82
N THR A 742 23.60 -37.33 -18.03
CA THR A 742 23.53 -38.78 -18.25
C THR A 742 24.68 -39.52 -17.56
N GLU A 743 25.90 -38.98 -17.58
CA GLU A 743 27.04 -39.61 -16.89
C GLU A 743 26.88 -39.62 -15.36
N ILE A 744 26.21 -38.63 -14.76
CA ILE A 744 25.97 -38.61 -13.30
C ILE A 744 24.89 -39.60 -12.87
N TYR A 745 23.89 -39.88 -13.74
CA TYR A 745 22.91 -40.94 -13.47
C TYR A 745 23.44 -42.35 -13.81
N ASP A 746 24.40 -42.48 -14.74
CA ASP A 746 25.06 -43.75 -15.04
C ASP A 746 26.03 -44.20 -13.94
N ILE A 747 26.65 -43.28 -13.19
CA ILE A 747 27.57 -43.65 -12.10
C ILE A 747 26.82 -44.27 -10.90
N ASN A 748 25.57 -43.90 -10.67
CA ASN A 748 24.75 -44.54 -9.61
C ASN A 748 24.09 -45.86 -10.05
N ASN A 749 24.01 -46.13 -11.36
CA ASN A 749 23.55 -47.42 -11.89
C ASN A 749 24.69 -48.44 -12.05
N GLY A 750 25.95 -48.04 -11.89
CA GLY A 750 27.12 -48.93 -11.96
C GLY A 750 27.39 -49.79 -10.72
N LEU A 751 26.51 -49.77 -9.71
CA LEU A 751 26.67 -50.53 -8.46
C LEU A 751 25.64 -51.66 -8.28
N ASP A 752 24.66 -51.80 -9.18
CA ASP A 752 23.71 -52.91 -9.18
C ASP A 752 23.81 -53.74 -10.47
N ASP A 753 24.56 -54.83 -10.32
CA ASP A 753 24.24 -56.17 -10.80
C ASP A 753 24.32 -56.53 -12.31
N HIS A 754 24.60 -57.82 -12.48
CA HIS A 754 24.95 -58.53 -13.70
C HIS A 754 23.86 -58.58 -14.78
N ALA A 755 24.34 -58.69 -16.03
CA ALA A 755 23.68 -59.32 -17.20
C ALA A 755 22.45 -58.61 -17.81
N ASP A 756 22.61 -57.95 -18.95
CA ASP A 756 22.38 -58.56 -20.27
C ASP A 756 22.48 -57.51 -21.39
N GLN A 757 22.94 -57.99 -22.55
CA GLN A 757 23.05 -57.25 -23.81
C GLN A 757 21.68 -56.78 -24.31
N ARG A 758 21.58 -55.50 -24.69
CA ARG A 758 20.98 -55.05 -25.97
C ARG A 758 21.20 -53.55 -26.17
N ASP A 759 21.92 -53.25 -27.25
CA ASP A 759 22.01 -51.94 -27.87
C ASP A 759 20.61 -51.46 -28.29
N ASP A 760 20.16 -50.32 -27.77
CA ASP A 760 19.13 -49.49 -28.39
C ASP A 760 19.32 -48.03 -27.93
N ASP A 761 20.42 -47.42 -28.39
CA ASP A 761 20.70 -45.99 -28.27
C ASP A 761 19.75 -45.20 -29.20
N SER A 762 18.57 -44.86 -28.70
CA SER A 762 17.79 -43.75 -29.23
C SER A 762 17.25 -42.88 -28.09
N PRO A 763 17.49 -41.54 -28.11
CA PRO A 763 17.00 -40.67 -27.05
C PRO A 763 15.48 -40.53 -27.16
N ILE A 764 14.76 -41.12 -26.21
CA ILE A 764 13.32 -40.94 -26.04
C ILE A 764 13.09 -39.50 -25.55
N VAL A 765 12.67 -38.62 -26.46
CA VAL A 765 12.14 -37.30 -26.14
C VAL A 765 10.72 -37.47 -25.60
N TYR A 766 10.51 -37.27 -24.30
CA TYR A 766 9.17 -37.10 -23.74
C TYR A 766 8.60 -35.76 -24.19
N ASN A 767 7.81 -35.80 -25.26
CA ASN A 767 6.94 -34.71 -25.64
C ASN A 767 5.63 -34.89 -24.84
N LEU A 768 5.55 -34.26 -23.67
CA LEU A 768 4.29 -34.17 -22.92
C LEU A 768 3.61 -32.86 -23.29
N SER A 769 2.71 -32.98 -24.28
CA SER A 769 1.69 -32.02 -24.66
C SER A 769 0.74 -31.68 -23.52
#